data_AF-A0A8C6Y0X5-F1
#
_entry.id   AF-A0A8C6Y0X5-F1
#
_cell.length_a   1.000
_cell.length_b   1.000
_cell.length_c   1.000
_cell.angle_alpha   90.00
_cell.angle_beta   90.00
_cell.angle_gamma   90.00
#
_symmetry.space_group_name_H-M   'P 1'
#
loop_
_entity.id
_entity.type
_entity.pdbx_description
1 polymer ?
#
loop_
_entity_poly.entity_id
_entity_poly.type
_entity_poly.pdbx_seq_one_letter_code
_entity_poly.pdbx_strand_id
1 'polypeptide(L)'
;MVRDCSRIGIPFSSQGHLQIFDMFWFALEGIGGDGFFTMKYELMDVSLDLWKAYSKVDPNSLESLLDEDLMTFEHQWANFFANFDTEIPFMLELSESQTGEPFRSYFSHGLISSHITDNSPSRQPFALFGTHSSRENLNSGNFSFPSEGHLLRNTGLAGSIAKHMVVQCVSPKGPLACSRTYFFGATHTPYLGNKLLSQIYFAVVEAVLAGIETFSKTSHVTKVGASLLTTERLLLACNPGGPQLTVTMAVYDIPDLLAGRGCLGSVVFSESFLTSQILVKEKDGSISTETSYLVLTAAIPRSASWLVSGPLIPAKLVPEGGRPHGEGPPPGDRQKRSQDSTSVVASLFIEYKPSLLPHLPVQLHTPNNVLMIAVFPKSALYKAFYSQVTSPGNSGVTLKVIQDNCLSAEQERLHSNMQKLFEVLSYPAGERWNQVRLLTSLPDLASFLQHFTISSVSQEPVMRLHLPVLLQQTEDIPNNEKENDKVVITILTGLPGCQSSELCSFLVTFNKEYGRWLVYRQTMDSPECFSAAHFQKYLSGVLGSQHSRSSRPSAYHRKKVRLLVVLQGYTDVIDVVQALQTHPDADVKASFAIGAITTCVEPLSSYMEHRFLFPKFLDQCSQGLVSNVVFTSHTTEQRSPLLVQLQKLIRAANSSVSFILAENGIVTRNEDIELILSENSFSDPQMLATRYLMYPGWQVSLFGKIFEPVTFNMCTNMYTGSP
;
A
#
# COMPACT_ATOMS: atom_id res chain seq x y z
N MET A 1 -31.98 -24.91 -4.76
CA MET A 1 -31.24 -23.80 -4.15
C MET A 1 -32.15 -22.62 -3.81
N VAL A 2 -33.01 -22.13 -4.73
CA VAL A 2 -33.81 -20.91 -4.50
C VAL A 2 -35.25 -21.14 -4.01
N ARG A 3 -35.62 -22.33 -3.53
CA ARG A 3 -37.03 -22.71 -3.26
C ARG A 3 -37.72 -21.83 -2.20
N ASP A 4 -36.97 -21.31 -1.23
CA ASP A 4 -37.50 -20.49 -0.12
C ASP A 4 -37.06 -19.02 -0.22
N CYS A 5 -36.52 -18.60 -1.37
CA CYS A 5 -36.20 -17.20 -1.61
C CYS A 5 -37.45 -16.47 -2.12
N SER A 6 -37.77 -15.30 -1.57
CA SER A 6 -38.81 -14.42 -2.14
C SER A 6 -38.25 -13.43 -3.16
N ARG A 7 -36.96 -13.11 -3.03
CA ARG A 7 -36.23 -12.10 -3.82
C ARG A 7 -34.91 -12.67 -4.34
N ILE A 8 -34.56 -12.33 -5.57
CA ILE A 8 -33.30 -12.77 -6.21
C ILE A 8 -32.62 -11.57 -6.88
N GLY A 9 -31.38 -11.30 -6.48
CA GLY A 9 -30.54 -10.27 -7.09
C GLY A 9 -29.84 -10.76 -8.35
N ILE A 10 -29.93 -10.00 -9.44
CA ILE A 10 -29.29 -10.31 -10.72
C ILE A 10 -28.47 -9.09 -11.18
N PRO A 11 -27.17 -9.25 -11.48
CA PRO A 11 -26.41 -8.21 -12.16
C PRO A 11 -26.84 -8.14 -13.63
N PHE A 12 -27.30 -6.96 -14.07
CA PHE A 12 -27.85 -6.75 -15.40
C PHE A 12 -27.11 -5.67 -16.21
N SER A 13 -26.55 -4.65 -15.57
CA SER A 13 -25.92 -3.51 -16.26
C SER A 13 -24.40 -3.48 -16.07
N SER A 14 -23.67 -3.19 -17.15
CA SER A 14 -22.23 -2.90 -17.11
C SER A 14 -21.96 -1.44 -16.74
N GLN A 15 -20.83 -1.18 -16.09
CA GLN A 15 -20.45 0.18 -15.67
C GLN A 15 -20.44 1.14 -16.88
N GLY A 16 -21.21 2.23 -16.80
CA GLY A 16 -21.33 3.23 -17.88
C GLY A 16 -22.41 2.93 -18.93
N HIS A 17 -22.99 1.72 -18.93
CA HIS A 17 -24.11 1.33 -19.79
C HIS A 17 -25.29 0.86 -18.93
N LEU A 18 -26.08 1.82 -18.45
CA LEU A 18 -27.38 1.55 -17.84
C LEU A 18 -28.32 1.00 -18.92
N GLN A 19 -28.37 -0.33 -19.05
CA GLN A 19 -29.41 -1.00 -19.80
C GLN A 19 -30.68 -1.06 -18.95
N ILE A 20 -31.83 -0.86 -19.59
CA ILE A 20 -33.13 -1.02 -18.93
C ILE A 20 -33.29 -2.50 -18.61
N PHE A 21 -33.51 -2.82 -17.33
CA PHE A 21 -33.73 -4.19 -16.87
C PHE A 21 -34.92 -4.82 -17.60
N ASP A 22 -34.64 -5.68 -18.58
CA ASP A 22 -35.66 -6.37 -19.36
C ASP A 22 -35.93 -7.74 -18.75
N MET A 23 -37.01 -7.82 -17.98
CA MET A 23 -37.39 -8.98 -17.18
C MET A 23 -37.72 -10.22 -18.02
N PHE A 24 -37.98 -10.06 -19.33
CA PHE A 24 -38.42 -11.14 -20.21
C PHE A 24 -37.36 -12.22 -20.50
N TRP A 25 -36.06 -11.93 -20.34
CA TRP A 25 -34.99 -12.90 -20.60
C TRP A 25 -34.92 -14.05 -19.59
N PHE A 26 -35.56 -13.92 -18.42
CA PHE A 26 -35.63 -14.97 -17.41
C PHE A 26 -36.95 -15.76 -17.43
N ALA A 27 -37.79 -15.56 -18.45
CA ALA A 27 -39.01 -16.32 -18.67
C ALA A 27 -38.75 -17.71 -19.27
N LEU A 28 -37.87 -18.49 -18.63
CA LEU A 28 -37.75 -19.92 -18.92
C LEU A 28 -38.88 -20.66 -18.20
N GLU A 29 -39.64 -21.47 -18.94
CA GLU A 29 -40.63 -22.38 -18.38
C GLU A 29 -39.88 -23.40 -17.51
N GLY A 30 -40.14 -23.41 -16.21
CA GLY A 30 -39.41 -24.27 -15.28
C GLY A 30 -39.60 -25.76 -15.61
N ILE A 31 -38.52 -26.53 -15.59
CA ILE A 31 -38.60 -28.00 -15.58
C ILE A 31 -39.41 -28.41 -14.33
N GLY A 32 -40.67 -28.81 -14.55
CA GLY A 32 -41.61 -29.18 -13.49
C GLY A 32 -43.01 -28.55 -13.56
N GLY A 33 -43.31 -27.70 -14.55
CA GLY A 33 -44.68 -27.20 -14.78
C GLY A 33 -45.19 -26.15 -13.79
N ASP A 34 -44.28 -25.48 -13.07
CA ASP A 34 -44.59 -24.57 -11.95
C ASP A 34 -44.54 -23.07 -12.34
N GLY A 35 -44.70 -22.76 -13.64
CA GLY A 35 -44.71 -21.40 -14.19
C GLY A 35 -43.34 -20.79 -14.52
N PHE A 36 -43.34 -19.52 -14.93
CA PHE A 36 -42.11 -18.76 -15.26
C PHE A 36 -41.36 -18.33 -14.00
N PHE A 37 -40.03 -18.34 -14.05
CA PHE A 37 -39.16 -17.97 -12.93
C PHE A 37 -39.48 -16.57 -12.34
N THR A 38 -39.79 -15.61 -13.22
CA THR A 38 -40.16 -14.23 -12.87
C THR A 38 -41.55 -14.09 -12.22
N MET A 39 -42.40 -15.11 -12.32
CA MET A 39 -43.69 -15.14 -11.62
C MET A 39 -43.57 -15.68 -10.20
N LYS A 40 -42.50 -16.45 -9.93
CA LYS A 40 -42.25 -17.10 -8.63
C LYS A 40 -41.34 -16.29 -7.72
N TYR A 41 -40.42 -15.52 -8.30
CA TYR A 41 -39.40 -14.76 -7.57
C TYR A 41 -39.39 -13.29 -7.99
N GLU A 42 -39.34 -12.39 -7.01
CA GLU A 42 -39.13 -10.96 -7.26
C GLU A 42 -37.65 -10.74 -7.64
N LEU A 43 -37.39 -10.29 -8.87
CA LEU A 43 -36.04 -10.00 -9.33
C LEU A 43 -35.63 -8.56 -9.00
N MET A 44 -34.41 -8.37 -8.53
CA MET A 44 -33.83 -7.05 -8.27
C MET A 44 -32.50 -6.89 -9.01
N ASP A 45 -32.26 -5.71 -9.57
CA ASP A 45 -30.96 -5.37 -10.13
C ASP A 45 -29.99 -5.03 -8.99
N VAL A 46 -28.91 -5.81 -8.87
CA VAL A 46 -27.83 -5.58 -7.88
C VAL A 46 -26.58 -4.97 -8.49
N SER A 47 -26.62 -4.56 -9.76
CA SER A 47 -25.45 -4.04 -10.48
C SER A 47 -24.83 -2.84 -9.78
N LEU A 48 -25.63 -1.86 -9.35
CA LEU A 48 -25.12 -0.65 -8.69
C LEU A 48 -24.40 -0.96 -7.38
N ASP A 49 -24.92 -1.90 -6.59
CA ASP A 49 -24.32 -2.27 -5.30
C ASP A 49 -23.06 -3.13 -5.50
N LEU A 50 -23.05 -3.99 -6.52
CA LEU A 50 -21.83 -4.66 -6.96
C LEU A 50 -20.78 -3.67 -7.47
N TRP A 51 -21.17 -2.63 -8.22
CA TRP A 51 -20.23 -1.60 -8.67
C TRP A 51 -19.62 -0.83 -7.51
N LYS A 52 -20.40 -0.49 -6.48
CA LYS A 52 -19.84 0.11 -5.24
C LYS A 52 -18.86 -0.82 -4.53
N ALA A 53 -19.03 -2.15 -4.65
CA ALA A 53 -18.10 -3.12 -4.09
C ALA A 53 -16.83 -3.22 -4.94
N TYR A 54 -16.97 -3.34 -6.27
CA TYR A 54 -15.86 -3.43 -7.22
C TYR A 54 -15.05 -2.14 -7.34
N SER A 55 -15.61 -1.00 -6.96
CA SER A 55 -14.92 0.28 -7.01
C SER A 55 -14.03 0.55 -5.78
N LYS A 56 -14.09 -0.33 -4.76
CA LYS A 56 -13.16 -0.29 -3.62
C LYS A 56 -11.80 -0.80 -4.05
N VAL A 57 -10.74 -0.13 -3.60
CA VAL A 57 -9.36 -0.60 -3.82
C VAL A 57 -9.00 -1.57 -2.69
N ASP A 58 -8.58 -2.76 -3.05
CA ASP A 58 -7.99 -3.76 -2.18
C ASP A 58 -6.47 -3.92 -2.46
N PRO A 59 -5.71 -4.64 -1.61
CA PRO A 59 -4.28 -4.81 -1.80
C PRO A 59 -3.87 -5.40 -3.17
N ASN A 60 -4.65 -6.31 -3.75
CA ASN A 60 -4.34 -6.88 -5.07
C ASN A 60 -4.61 -5.85 -6.18
N SER A 61 -5.71 -5.11 -6.09
CA SER A 61 -5.99 -4.01 -7.01
C SER A 61 -4.91 -2.91 -6.94
N LEU A 62 -4.38 -2.63 -5.74
CA LEU A 62 -3.26 -1.70 -5.56
C LEU A 62 -1.95 -2.25 -6.14
N GLU A 63 -1.67 -3.55 -5.99
CA GLU A 63 -0.50 -4.19 -6.60
C GLU A 63 -0.56 -4.08 -8.13
N SER A 64 -1.71 -4.38 -8.75
CA SER A 64 -1.91 -4.19 -10.19
C SER A 64 -1.72 -2.73 -10.64
N LEU A 65 -2.23 -1.76 -9.86
CA LEU A 65 -2.00 -0.33 -10.12
C LEU A 65 -0.51 0.04 -10.11
N LEU A 66 0.27 -0.53 -9.18
CA LEU A 66 1.69 -0.23 -9.03
C LEU A 66 2.55 -0.94 -10.09
N ASP A 67 2.25 -2.20 -10.40
CA ASP A 67 3.08 -3.03 -11.29
C ASP A 67 2.79 -2.80 -12.78
N GLU A 68 1.54 -2.51 -13.15
CA GLU A 68 1.15 -2.36 -14.55
C GLU A 68 0.91 -0.90 -14.93
N ASP A 69 -0.04 -0.25 -14.25
CA ASP A 69 -0.53 1.08 -14.62
C ASP A 69 0.53 2.16 -14.35
N LEU A 70 1.13 2.18 -13.16
CA LEU A 70 2.15 3.17 -12.80
C LEU A 70 3.41 3.01 -13.65
N MET A 71 3.83 1.78 -13.92
CA MET A 71 4.98 1.49 -14.79
C MET A 71 4.75 1.98 -16.21
N THR A 72 3.57 1.72 -16.77
CA THR A 72 3.19 2.20 -18.11
C THR A 72 3.11 3.73 -18.14
N PHE A 73 2.55 4.34 -17.09
CA PHE A 73 2.43 5.78 -16.93
C PHE A 73 3.80 6.47 -16.87
N GLU A 74 4.73 5.97 -16.04
CA GLU A 74 6.11 6.47 -15.95
C GLU A 74 6.87 6.31 -17.27
N HIS A 75 6.63 5.21 -18.00
CA HIS A 75 7.23 5.02 -19.30
C HIS A 75 6.85 6.12 -20.29
N GLN A 76 5.61 6.63 -20.26
CA GLN A 76 5.21 7.76 -21.10
C GLN A 76 5.97 9.04 -20.74
N TRP A 77 6.24 9.28 -19.46
CA TRP A 77 7.08 10.39 -19.03
C TRP A 77 8.52 10.24 -19.52
N ALA A 78 9.09 9.02 -19.49
CA ALA A 78 10.41 8.77 -20.04
C ALA A 78 10.48 9.07 -21.54
N ASN A 79 9.46 8.63 -22.31
CA ASN A 79 9.36 8.94 -23.74
C ASN A 79 9.19 10.44 -24.00
N PHE A 80 8.43 11.13 -23.16
CA PHE A 80 8.32 12.59 -23.19
C PHE A 80 9.67 13.28 -22.98
N PHE A 81 10.46 12.84 -21.99
CA PHE A 81 11.77 13.42 -21.72
C PHE A 81 12.77 13.17 -22.86
N ALA A 82 12.70 12.01 -23.51
CA ALA A 82 13.54 11.65 -24.64
C ALA A 82 13.41 12.63 -25.84
N ASN A 83 12.28 13.31 -25.98
CA ASN A 83 12.11 14.36 -27.01
C ASN A 83 13.14 15.49 -26.88
N PHE A 84 13.64 15.73 -25.66
CA PHE A 84 14.58 16.81 -25.35
C PHE A 84 16.05 16.35 -25.27
N ASP A 85 16.33 15.06 -25.52
CA ASP A 85 17.69 14.52 -25.62
C ASP A 85 18.27 14.76 -27.03
N THR A 86 18.13 15.99 -27.52
CA THR A 86 18.53 16.42 -28.87
C THR A 86 19.37 17.70 -28.82
N GLU A 87 20.12 17.99 -29.89
CA GLU A 87 20.89 19.24 -29.95
C GLU A 87 19.97 20.47 -30.03
N ILE A 88 20.44 21.60 -29.49
CA ILE A 88 19.66 22.86 -29.36
C ILE A 88 18.92 23.28 -30.65
N PRO A 89 19.53 23.23 -31.87
CA PRO A 89 18.83 23.63 -33.09
C PRO A 89 17.58 22.79 -33.37
N PHE A 90 17.62 21.49 -33.07
CA PHE A 90 16.49 20.59 -33.26
C PHE A 90 15.45 20.77 -32.16
N MET A 91 15.88 21.05 -30.92
CA MET A 91 14.98 21.35 -29.81
C MET A 91 14.11 22.58 -30.07
N LEU A 92 14.62 23.61 -30.76
CA LEU A 92 13.86 24.81 -31.13
C LEU A 92 12.76 24.56 -32.18
N GLU A 93 12.86 23.46 -32.93
CA GLU A 93 11.88 23.01 -33.92
C GLU A 93 10.84 22.03 -33.33
N LEU A 94 10.93 21.71 -32.03
CA LEU A 94 9.92 20.86 -31.40
C LEU A 94 8.58 21.60 -31.35
N SER A 95 7.53 20.94 -31.81
CA SER A 95 6.16 21.42 -31.69
C SER A 95 5.48 20.94 -30.39
N GLU A 96 4.42 21.65 -30.00
CA GLU A 96 3.52 21.22 -28.93
C GLU A 96 2.92 19.84 -29.22
N SER A 97 2.58 19.56 -30.50
CA SER A 97 2.01 18.28 -30.93
C SER A 97 2.99 17.10 -30.86
N GLN A 98 4.24 17.30 -31.27
CA GLN A 98 5.30 16.29 -31.19
C GLN A 98 5.65 15.98 -29.74
N THR A 99 5.77 17.04 -28.93
CA THR A 99 6.12 16.93 -27.52
C THR A 99 5.05 16.18 -26.71
N GLY A 100 3.79 16.42 -27.00
CA GLY A 100 2.65 15.77 -26.33
C GLY A 100 2.25 14.41 -26.90
N GLU A 101 2.87 13.94 -27.98
CA GLU A 101 2.49 12.71 -28.69
C GLU A 101 2.47 11.47 -27.78
N PRO A 102 3.49 11.21 -26.91
CA PRO A 102 3.48 10.03 -26.04
C PRO A 102 2.23 9.98 -25.14
N PHE A 103 1.82 11.12 -24.58
CA PHE A 103 0.64 11.20 -23.73
C PHE A 103 -0.66 11.04 -24.52
N ARG A 104 -0.71 11.61 -25.74
CA ARG A 104 -1.87 11.52 -26.63
C ARG A 104 -2.13 10.08 -27.07
N SER A 105 -1.10 9.40 -27.54
CA SER A 105 -1.22 8.04 -28.05
C SER A 105 -1.58 7.09 -26.91
N TYR A 106 -0.90 7.22 -25.76
CA TYR A 106 -1.24 6.45 -24.56
C TYR A 106 -2.72 6.58 -24.15
N PHE A 107 -3.23 7.80 -24.07
CA PHE A 107 -4.62 8.05 -23.67
C PHE A 107 -5.63 7.58 -24.74
N SER A 108 -5.38 7.89 -26.02
CA SER A 108 -6.29 7.56 -27.12
C SER A 108 -6.42 6.05 -27.37
N HIS A 109 -5.32 5.32 -27.41
CA HIS A 109 -5.32 3.86 -27.53
C HIS A 109 -6.01 3.20 -26.33
N GLY A 110 -5.81 3.76 -25.13
CA GLY A 110 -6.48 3.31 -23.92
C GLY A 110 -8.01 3.41 -23.99
N LEU A 111 -8.54 4.54 -24.46
CA LEU A 111 -9.99 4.76 -24.64
C LEU A 111 -10.60 3.83 -25.72
N ILE A 112 -9.90 3.63 -26.84
CA ILE A 112 -10.37 2.73 -27.90
C ILE A 112 -10.48 1.29 -27.38
N SER A 113 -9.51 0.86 -26.58
CA SER A 113 -9.48 -0.50 -26.01
C SER A 113 -10.55 -0.76 -24.94
N SER A 114 -11.17 0.30 -24.39
CA SER A 114 -11.98 0.20 -23.17
C SER A 114 -13.47 0.39 -23.38
N HIS A 115 -13.91 0.78 -24.57
CA HIS A 115 -15.30 1.19 -24.85
C HIS A 115 -15.83 2.27 -23.89
N ILE A 116 -14.94 3.03 -23.23
CA ILE A 116 -15.30 4.11 -22.30
C ILE A 116 -15.67 5.37 -23.09
N THR A 117 -16.83 5.95 -22.80
CA THR A 117 -17.35 7.18 -23.44
C THR A 117 -17.12 8.46 -22.61
N ASP A 118 -16.32 8.37 -21.54
CA ASP A 118 -16.00 9.51 -20.66
C ASP A 118 -15.13 10.55 -21.39
N ASN A 119 -15.80 11.61 -21.84
CA ASN A 119 -15.20 12.78 -22.50
C ASN A 119 -15.04 13.96 -21.52
N SER A 120 -14.91 13.72 -20.21
CA SER A 120 -14.78 14.81 -19.23
C SER A 120 -13.57 15.73 -19.56
N PRO A 121 -13.80 17.05 -19.72
CA PRO A 121 -12.76 18.05 -20.03
C PRO A 121 -11.53 18.01 -19.11
N SER A 122 -11.74 17.64 -17.85
CA SER A 122 -10.74 17.69 -16.77
C SER A 122 -9.72 16.55 -16.80
N ARG A 123 -9.90 15.54 -17.67
CA ARG A 123 -9.05 14.33 -17.73
C ARG A 123 -8.30 14.17 -19.05
N GLN A 124 -8.08 15.24 -19.80
CA GLN A 124 -7.37 15.15 -21.08
C GLN A 124 -5.87 15.46 -20.92
N PRO A 125 -5.00 14.75 -21.65
CA PRO A 125 -3.59 15.10 -21.73
C PRO A 125 -3.38 16.34 -22.61
N PHE A 126 -2.37 17.16 -22.29
CA PHE A 126 -2.00 18.32 -23.08
C PHE A 126 -0.51 18.66 -22.94
N ALA A 127 0.01 19.43 -23.90
CA ALA A 127 1.33 20.06 -23.86
C ALA A 127 1.23 21.45 -24.48
N LEU A 128 1.54 22.49 -23.70
CA LEU A 128 1.41 23.89 -24.09
C LEU A 128 2.69 24.66 -23.75
N PHE A 129 3.18 25.46 -24.68
CA PHE A 129 4.40 26.24 -24.57
C PHE A 129 4.10 27.71 -24.30
N GLY A 130 4.89 28.33 -23.42
CA GLY A 130 4.91 29.77 -23.21
C GLY A 130 3.52 30.38 -23.06
N THR A 131 3.19 31.33 -23.93
CA THR A 131 1.94 32.08 -23.87
C THR A 131 0.70 31.28 -24.25
N HIS A 132 0.85 30.10 -24.85
CA HIS A 132 -0.27 29.21 -25.14
C HIS A 132 -0.80 28.48 -23.91
N SER A 133 -0.07 28.50 -22.79
CA SER A 133 -0.57 28.05 -21.49
C SER A 133 -1.58 29.03 -20.88
N SER A 134 -2.47 29.64 -21.66
CA SER A 134 -3.50 30.57 -21.17
C SER A 134 -4.57 29.83 -20.35
N ARG A 135 -5.31 30.55 -19.51
CA ARG A 135 -6.46 29.99 -18.80
C ARG A 135 -7.47 29.34 -19.73
N GLU A 136 -7.72 29.93 -20.89
CA GLU A 136 -8.68 29.41 -21.87
C GLU A 136 -8.22 28.05 -22.42
N ASN A 137 -6.95 27.94 -22.84
CA ASN A 137 -6.41 26.71 -23.40
C ASN A 137 -6.27 25.59 -22.35
N LEU A 138 -5.95 25.94 -21.10
CA LEU A 138 -5.87 24.97 -20.00
C LEU A 138 -7.25 24.44 -19.57
N ASN A 139 -8.33 25.19 -19.83
CA ASN A 139 -9.70 24.78 -19.51
C ASN A 139 -10.51 24.34 -20.73
N SER A 140 -9.98 24.50 -21.94
CA SER A 140 -10.61 23.98 -23.16
C SER A 140 -10.48 22.47 -23.13
N GLY A 141 -11.54 21.77 -22.74
CA GLY A 141 -11.66 20.30 -22.75
C GLY A 141 -11.66 19.67 -24.14
N ASN A 142 -10.92 20.27 -25.08
CA ASN A 142 -10.86 19.84 -26.46
C ASN A 142 -9.61 19.01 -26.67
N PHE A 143 -9.83 17.81 -27.20
CA PHE A 143 -8.84 16.80 -27.58
C PHE A 143 -7.89 17.25 -28.73
N SER A 144 -7.78 18.55 -28.97
CA SER A 144 -6.92 19.11 -30.01
C SER A 144 -5.63 19.59 -29.37
N PHE A 145 -4.58 18.78 -29.48
CA PHE A 145 -3.24 19.33 -29.35
C PHE A 145 -3.08 20.49 -30.34
N PRO A 146 -2.37 21.54 -29.96
CA PRO A 146 -2.22 22.69 -30.84
C PRO A 146 -1.47 22.33 -32.14
N SER A 147 -1.57 23.22 -33.12
CA SER A 147 -0.99 23.11 -34.47
C SER A 147 0.47 22.64 -34.48
N GLU A 148 0.88 21.83 -35.48
CA GLU A 148 2.30 21.54 -35.74
C GLU A 148 3.15 22.81 -35.95
N GLY A 149 2.51 23.96 -36.24
CA GLY A 149 3.16 25.26 -36.37
C GLY A 149 3.49 25.96 -35.04
N HIS A 150 3.04 25.43 -33.90
CA HIS A 150 3.35 25.97 -32.58
C HIS A 150 4.63 25.34 -32.06
N LEU A 151 5.74 26.03 -32.31
CA LEU A 151 7.09 25.57 -32.07
C LEU A 151 7.68 26.23 -30.84
N LEU A 152 8.67 25.59 -30.22
CA LEU A 152 9.39 26.15 -29.09
C LEU A 152 9.93 27.57 -29.38
N ARG A 153 10.38 27.82 -30.61
CA ARG A 153 10.94 29.10 -31.04
C ARG A 153 9.94 30.26 -31.19
N ASN A 154 8.63 30.00 -31.33
CA ASN A 154 7.64 31.03 -31.72
C ASN A 154 6.42 31.15 -30.79
N THR A 155 6.41 30.42 -29.68
CA THR A 155 5.30 30.35 -28.71
C THR A 155 5.53 31.17 -27.44
N GLY A 156 6.66 31.85 -27.35
CA GLY A 156 6.97 32.84 -26.32
C GLY A 156 6.32 34.20 -26.59
N LEU A 157 6.50 35.11 -25.63
CA LEU A 157 5.93 36.46 -25.70
C LEU A 157 6.35 37.16 -27.00
N ALA A 158 5.38 37.74 -27.72
CA ALA A 158 5.59 38.38 -29.02
C ALA A 158 6.24 37.48 -30.10
N GLY A 159 5.99 36.16 -30.04
CA GLY A 159 6.53 35.20 -31.01
C GLY A 159 8.00 34.83 -30.77
N SER A 160 8.51 35.09 -29.57
CA SER A 160 9.86 34.69 -29.14
C SER A 160 9.93 33.22 -28.74
N ILE A 161 11.11 32.78 -28.29
CA ILE A 161 11.31 31.44 -27.73
C ILE A 161 10.52 31.31 -26.42
N ALA A 162 9.75 30.24 -26.26
CA ALA A 162 9.03 29.99 -25.01
C ALA A 162 9.99 29.77 -23.85
N LYS A 163 9.61 30.28 -22.68
CA LYS A 163 10.39 30.22 -21.43
C LYS A 163 10.02 29.03 -20.54
N HIS A 164 8.84 28.46 -20.76
CA HIS A 164 8.32 27.33 -20.00
C HIS A 164 7.33 26.53 -20.85
N MET A 165 6.97 25.35 -20.35
CA MET A 165 5.86 24.54 -20.84
C MET A 165 5.03 24.02 -19.69
N VAL A 166 3.74 23.83 -19.95
CA VAL A 166 2.81 23.15 -19.05
C VAL A 166 2.33 21.89 -19.75
N VAL A 167 2.49 20.75 -19.06
CA VAL A 167 2.16 19.43 -19.60
C VAL A 167 1.31 18.66 -18.62
N GLN A 168 0.41 17.83 -19.14
CA GLN A 168 -0.42 16.92 -18.35
C GLN A 168 -0.47 15.55 -19.01
N CYS A 169 -0.19 14.51 -18.23
CA CYS A 169 -0.39 13.12 -18.61
C CYS A 169 -1.50 12.52 -17.75
N VAL A 170 -2.39 11.74 -18.37
CA VAL A 170 -3.54 11.11 -17.72
C VAL A 170 -3.61 9.64 -18.15
N SER A 171 -3.79 8.74 -17.18
CA SER A 171 -4.07 7.34 -17.45
C SER A 171 -5.51 7.19 -17.98
N PRO A 172 -5.71 6.43 -19.06
CA PRO A 172 -7.02 6.27 -19.69
C PRO A 172 -8.01 5.48 -18.81
N LYS A 173 -7.52 4.48 -18.06
CA LYS A 173 -8.33 3.56 -17.25
C LYS A 173 -8.15 3.77 -15.74
N GLY A 174 -7.03 4.35 -15.34
CA GLY A 174 -6.58 4.40 -13.95
C GLY A 174 -6.65 5.78 -13.30
N PRO A 175 -6.36 5.84 -11.99
CA PRO A 175 -6.41 7.07 -11.17
C PRO A 175 -5.20 7.99 -11.37
N LEU A 176 -4.26 7.61 -12.24
CA LEU A 176 -3.01 8.34 -12.43
C LEU A 176 -3.24 9.54 -13.34
N ALA A 177 -2.97 10.73 -12.82
CA ALA A 177 -2.88 11.94 -13.60
C ALA A 177 -1.88 12.87 -12.91
N CYS A 178 -1.02 13.52 -13.68
CA CYS A 178 -0.25 14.61 -13.12
C CYS A 178 0.12 15.64 -14.18
N SER A 179 0.26 16.87 -13.70
CA SER A 179 0.57 18.05 -14.49
C SER A 179 1.85 18.66 -13.94
N ARG A 180 2.72 19.11 -14.85
CA ARG A 180 4.05 19.63 -14.52
C ARG A 180 4.28 20.92 -15.31
N THR A 181 5.02 21.84 -14.70
CA THR A 181 5.56 23.01 -15.40
C THR A 181 7.07 22.86 -15.47
N TYR A 182 7.62 22.90 -16.68
CA TYR A 182 9.05 22.80 -16.92
C TYR A 182 9.57 24.03 -17.65
N PHE A 183 10.89 24.28 -17.58
CA PHE A 183 11.47 25.56 -17.97
C PHE A 183 12.48 25.44 -19.11
N PHE A 184 12.49 26.44 -19.99
CA PHE A 184 13.48 26.59 -21.05
C PHE A 184 14.38 27.79 -20.74
N GLY A 185 15.67 27.54 -20.54
CA GLY A 185 16.68 28.52 -20.15
C GLY A 185 17.01 28.50 -18.65
N ALA A 186 18.06 29.25 -18.27
CA ALA A 186 18.52 29.32 -16.89
C ALA A 186 17.50 30.00 -15.96
N THR A 187 17.29 29.42 -14.77
CA THR A 187 16.43 29.97 -13.70
C THR A 187 17.19 30.80 -12.66
N HIS A 188 18.50 30.98 -12.82
CA HIS A 188 19.38 31.71 -11.89
C HIS A 188 19.81 33.10 -12.41
N THR A 189 20.14 34.01 -11.49
CA THR A 189 20.65 35.35 -11.83
C THR A 189 22.01 35.28 -12.53
N PRO A 190 22.29 36.11 -13.56
CA PRO A 190 21.65 37.40 -13.88
C PRO A 190 20.43 37.33 -14.81
N TYR A 191 19.96 36.13 -15.19
CA TYR A 191 18.87 35.97 -16.15
C TYR A 191 17.49 36.10 -15.45
N LEU A 192 17.05 37.35 -15.27
CA LEU A 192 15.83 37.71 -14.53
C LEU A 192 14.51 37.20 -15.14
N GLY A 193 14.50 36.81 -16.41
CA GLY A 193 13.26 36.55 -17.16
C GLY A 193 12.43 35.33 -16.73
N ASN A 194 13.05 34.30 -16.14
CA ASN A 194 12.39 33.04 -15.74
C ASN A 194 12.18 32.92 -14.22
N LYS A 195 12.78 33.82 -13.43
CA LYS A 195 12.81 33.73 -11.97
C LYS A 195 11.42 33.80 -11.35
N LEU A 196 10.57 34.74 -11.80
CA LEU A 196 9.20 34.89 -11.28
C LEU A 196 8.34 33.64 -11.52
N LEU A 197 8.31 33.12 -12.76
CA LEU A 197 7.55 31.91 -13.11
C LEU A 197 8.02 30.71 -12.27
N SER A 198 9.33 30.53 -12.13
CA SER A 198 9.89 29.45 -11.32
C SER A 198 9.51 29.59 -9.83
N GLN A 199 9.60 30.80 -9.26
CA GLN A 199 9.23 31.04 -7.85
C GLN A 199 7.75 30.77 -7.59
N ILE A 200 6.88 31.25 -8.47
CA ILE A 200 5.43 30.97 -8.40
C ILE A 200 5.20 29.47 -8.47
N TYR A 201 5.82 28.77 -9.43
CA TYR A 201 5.65 27.33 -9.58
C TYR A 201 6.10 26.54 -8.34
N PHE A 202 7.22 26.88 -7.69
CA PHE A 202 7.62 26.18 -6.46
C PHE A 202 6.71 26.46 -5.28
N ALA A 203 6.18 27.68 -5.16
CA ALA A 203 5.14 27.97 -4.17
C ALA A 203 3.89 27.11 -4.40
N VAL A 204 3.50 26.90 -5.67
CA VAL A 204 2.40 26.01 -6.05
C VAL A 204 2.71 24.54 -5.69
N VAL A 205 3.94 24.07 -5.95
CA VAL A 205 4.36 22.72 -5.57
C VAL A 205 4.29 22.52 -4.06
N GLU A 206 4.85 23.43 -3.26
CA GLU A 206 4.79 23.38 -1.80
C GLU A 206 3.34 23.40 -1.29
N ALA A 207 2.50 24.27 -1.85
CA ALA A 207 1.09 24.36 -1.49
C ALA A 207 0.32 23.05 -1.76
N VAL A 208 0.54 22.40 -2.91
CA VAL A 208 -0.10 21.12 -3.24
C VAL A 208 0.36 20.00 -2.29
N LEU A 209 1.67 19.91 -2.01
CA LEU A 209 2.21 18.88 -1.12
C LEU A 209 1.73 19.07 0.33
N ALA A 210 1.71 20.31 0.83
CA ALA A 210 1.14 20.64 2.13
C ALA A 210 -0.38 20.37 2.17
N GLY A 211 -1.06 20.59 1.05
CA GLY A 211 -2.49 20.29 0.89
C GLY A 211 -2.78 18.79 0.98
N ILE A 212 -1.94 17.94 0.37
CA ILE A 212 -2.02 16.47 0.48
C ILE A 212 -1.84 16.03 1.94
N GLU A 213 -0.80 16.52 2.62
CA GLU A 213 -0.54 16.18 4.02
C GLU A 213 -1.68 16.65 4.96
N THR A 214 -2.24 17.82 4.70
CA THR A 214 -3.39 18.34 5.47
C THR A 214 -4.64 17.51 5.21
N PHE A 215 -4.87 17.11 3.95
CA PHE A 215 -6.00 16.27 3.57
C PHE A 215 -5.88 14.88 4.21
N SER A 216 -4.71 14.26 4.21
CA SER A 216 -4.52 12.92 4.80
C SER A 216 -4.86 12.90 6.28
N LYS A 217 -4.54 13.98 7.02
CA LYS A 217 -4.82 14.13 8.47
C LYS A 217 -6.26 14.51 8.79
N THR A 218 -6.96 15.23 7.89
CA THR A 218 -8.27 15.83 8.21
C THR A 218 -9.44 15.26 7.43
N SER A 219 -9.20 14.58 6.30
CA SER A 219 -10.23 14.08 5.38
C SER A 219 -11.20 15.15 4.86
N HIS A 220 -10.89 16.45 5.02
CA HIS A 220 -11.80 17.55 4.75
C HIS A 220 -11.27 18.47 3.63
N VAL A 221 -11.94 18.43 2.48
CA VAL A 221 -11.66 19.27 1.30
C VAL A 221 -11.70 20.78 1.63
N THR A 222 -12.60 21.21 2.51
CA THR A 222 -12.81 22.63 2.85
C THR A 222 -11.70 23.25 3.70
N LYS A 223 -10.98 22.47 4.51
CA LYS A 223 -9.85 22.95 5.32
C LYS A 223 -8.59 23.17 4.48
N VAL A 224 -8.42 22.39 3.40
CA VAL A 224 -7.28 22.53 2.47
C VAL A 224 -7.32 23.89 1.75
N GLY A 225 -8.51 24.35 1.34
CA GLY A 225 -8.68 25.67 0.74
C GLY A 225 -8.55 26.86 1.71
N ALA A 226 -8.79 26.66 3.01
CA ALA A 226 -8.75 27.72 4.01
C ALA A 226 -7.33 27.99 4.56
N SER A 227 -6.42 27.01 4.51
CA SER A 227 -5.03 27.15 4.97
C SER A 227 -4.11 27.88 3.97
N LEU A 228 -4.56 28.08 2.73
CA LEU A 228 -3.78 28.67 1.63
C LEU A 228 -4.48 29.95 1.14
N LEU A 229 -4.36 31.02 1.91
CA LEU A 229 -4.77 32.37 1.51
C LEU A 229 -3.83 32.89 0.41
N THR A 230 -4.19 32.70 -0.87
CA THR A 230 -3.85 33.63 -1.96
C THR A 230 -4.61 33.24 -3.24
N THR A 231 -5.61 34.05 -3.58
CA THR A 231 -6.18 34.38 -4.92
C THR A 231 -6.48 33.32 -6.00
N GLU A 232 -6.12 32.04 -5.88
CA GLU A 232 -6.30 31.04 -6.95
C GLU A 232 -6.78 29.67 -6.46
N ARG A 233 -7.48 28.94 -7.35
CA ARG A 233 -8.26 27.74 -7.00
C ARG A 233 -7.36 26.50 -6.89
N LEU A 234 -7.15 26.00 -5.68
CA LEU A 234 -6.80 24.61 -5.44
C LEU A 234 -8.04 23.75 -5.72
N LEU A 235 -7.96 22.89 -6.74
CA LEU A 235 -9.02 21.97 -7.12
C LEU A 235 -8.65 20.58 -6.63
N LEU A 236 -9.39 20.11 -5.63
CA LEU A 236 -9.43 18.71 -5.23
C LEU A 236 -10.52 18.03 -6.06
N ALA A 237 -10.12 17.18 -6.99
CA ALA A 237 -11.05 16.32 -7.72
C ALA A 237 -11.14 14.98 -6.98
N CYS A 238 -12.29 14.72 -6.35
CA CYS A 238 -12.64 13.42 -5.80
C CYS A 238 -13.63 12.74 -6.76
N ASN A 239 -13.31 11.55 -7.25
CA ASN A 239 -14.25 10.78 -8.07
C ASN A 239 -15.27 10.08 -7.14
N PRO A 240 -16.58 10.18 -7.36
CA PRO A 240 -17.60 9.65 -6.43
C PRO A 240 -17.63 8.12 -6.26
N GLY A 241 -16.69 7.37 -6.84
CA GLY A 241 -16.66 5.90 -6.81
C GLY A 241 -15.39 5.23 -6.29
N GLY A 242 -14.26 5.94 -6.07
CA GLY A 242 -13.00 5.29 -5.64
C GLY A 242 -12.12 6.21 -4.79
N PRO A 243 -11.02 5.72 -4.18
CA PRO A 243 -10.07 6.53 -3.40
C PRO A 243 -9.17 7.40 -4.31
N GLN A 244 -9.71 7.86 -5.44
CA GLN A 244 -9.01 8.70 -6.40
C GLN A 244 -8.95 10.13 -5.86
N LEU A 245 -7.74 10.57 -5.54
CA LEU A 245 -7.47 11.94 -5.16
C LEU A 245 -6.38 12.50 -6.07
N THR A 246 -6.77 13.44 -6.92
CA THR A 246 -5.83 14.31 -7.62
C THR A 246 -5.96 15.70 -7.03
N VAL A 247 -4.85 16.25 -6.54
CA VAL A 247 -4.79 17.66 -6.14
C VAL A 247 -4.13 18.43 -7.26
N THR A 248 -4.81 19.48 -7.74
CA THR A 248 -4.27 20.37 -8.76
C THR A 248 -4.31 21.81 -8.26
N MET A 249 -3.23 22.54 -8.50
CA MET A 249 -3.20 23.99 -8.34
C MET A 249 -2.62 24.62 -9.60
N ALA A 250 -3.27 25.70 -10.05
CA ALA A 250 -2.92 26.43 -11.26
C ALA A 250 -2.93 27.92 -10.98
N VAL A 251 -1.89 28.61 -11.47
CA VAL A 251 -1.75 30.06 -11.44
C VAL A 251 -1.84 30.56 -12.86
N TYR A 252 -2.89 31.31 -13.16
CA TYR A 252 -3.27 31.59 -14.54
C TYR A 252 -2.82 32.98 -15.00
N ASP A 253 -2.48 33.06 -16.29
CA ASP A 253 -2.28 34.30 -17.03
C ASP A 253 -1.33 35.30 -16.32
N ILE A 254 -0.16 34.81 -15.93
CA ILE A 254 0.84 35.55 -15.15
C ILE A 254 1.36 36.75 -15.97
N PRO A 255 1.27 37.99 -15.45
CA PRO A 255 1.67 39.17 -16.19
C PRO A 255 3.19 39.30 -16.34
N ASP A 256 3.65 39.87 -17.47
CA ASP A 256 5.05 40.25 -17.63
C ASP A 256 5.34 41.58 -16.92
N LEU A 257 5.97 41.48 -15.74
CA LEU A 257 6.35 42.64 -14.92
C LEU A 257 7.54 43.42 -15.48
N LEU A 258 8.31 42.87 -16.42
CA LEU A 258 9.50 43.52 -16.97
C LEU A 258 9.17 44.42 -18.17
N ALA A 259 8.28 43.98 -19.07
CA ALA A 259 7.89 44.72 -20.26
C ALA A 259 6.61 45.57 -20.07
N GLY A 260 5.87 45.40 -18.98
CA GLY A 260 4.69 46.21 -18.63
C GLY A 260 3.46 46.04 -19.53
N ARG A 261 3.54 45.22 -20.60
CA ARG A 261 2.43 44.78 -21.45
C ARG A 261 2.70 43.34 -21.91
N GLY A 262 1.84 42.40 -21.52
CA GLY A 262 1.93 41.00 -21.96
C GLY A 262 1.62 39.99 -20.86
N CYS A 263 1.29 38.77 -21.26
CA CYS A 263 1.10 37.61 -20.38
C CYS A 263 2.25 36.63 -20.65
N LEU A 264 2.93 36.17 -19.61
CA LEU A 264 3.98 35.16 -19.71
C LEU A 264 3.41 33.77 -19.96
N GLY A 265 2.18 33.51 -19.55
CA GLY A 265 1.51 32.21 -19.56
C GLY A 265 1.03 31.82 -18.15
N SER A 266 0.70 30.54 -17.94
CA SER A 266 0.28 30.01 -16.64
C SER A 266 1.26 28.96 -16.13
N VAL A 267 1.17 28.62 -14.85
CA VAL A 267 1.87 27.45 -14.28
C VAL A 267 0.85 26.52 -13.62
N VAL A 268 1.07 25.21 -13.75
CA VAL A 268 0.19 24.16 -13.20
C VAL A 268 1.03 23.08 -12.57
N PHE A 269 0.58 22.60 -11.40
CA PHE A 269 1.11 21.41 -10.75
C PHE A 269 -0.04 20.54 -10.23
N SER A 270 0.10 19.23 -10.40
CA SER A 270 -0.81 18.28 -9.78
C SER A 270 -0.12 16.97 -9.43
N GLU A 271 -0.67 16.27 -8.44
CA GLU A 271 -0.22 14.93 -8.03
C GLU A 271 -1.43 14.02 -7.85
N SER A 272 -1.31 12.77 -8.26
CA SER A 272 -2.21 11.69 -7.85
C SER A 272 -1.65 11.01 -6.60
N PHE A 273 -2.51 10.79 -5.61
CA PHE A 273 -2.13 10.18 -4.35
C PHE A 273 -3.24 9.28 -3.79
N LEU A 274 -2.85 8.38 -2.90
CA LEU A 274 -3.76 7.53 -2.13
C LEU A 274 -3.69 7.93 -0.66
N THR A 275 -4.80 7.76 0.04
CA THR A 275 -4.85 7.88 1.50
C THR A 275 -5.34 6.57 2.10
N SER A 276 -4.87 6.29 3.30
CA SER A 276 -5.26 5.14 4.09
C SER A 276 -5.50 5.59 5.53
N GLN A 277 -6.55 5.06 6.15
CA GLN A 277 -6.98 5.46 7.49
C GLN A 277 -7.33 4.23 8.31
N ILE A 278 -6.77 4.14 9.51
CA ILE A 278 -7.07 3.10 10.48
C ILE A 278 -7.67 3.78 11.71
N LEU A 279 -8.85 3.33 12.14
CA LEU A 279 -9.40 3.75 13.41
C LEU A 279 -8.63 3.03 14.53
N VAL A 280 -8.17 3.78 15.52
CA VAL A 280 -7.36 3.25 16.62
C VAL A 280 -8.09 3.50 17.94
N LYS A 281 -8.31 2.43 18.69
CA LYS A 281 -8.88 2.50 20.04
C LYS A 281 -7.77 2.66 21.07
N GLU A 282 -7.83 3.77 21.79
CA GLU A 282 -6.88 4.12 22.85
C GLU A 282 -7.19 3.38 24.15
N LYS A 283 -6.24 3.42 25.10
CA LYS A 283 -6.37 2.75 26.41
C LYS A 283 -7.53 3.30 27.25
N ASP A 284 -7.86 4.58 27.08
CA ASP A 284 -8.98 5.25 27.75
C ASP A 284 -10.34 4.98 27.06
N GLY A 285 -10.33 4.23 25.96
CA GLY A 285 -11.52 3.89 25.17
C GLY A 285 -11.89 4.92 24.11
N SER A 286 -11.17 6.04 24.01
CA SER A 286 -11.34 6.99 22.90
C SER A 286 -10.91 6.38 21.56
N ILE A 287 -11.42 6.93 20.46
CA ILE A 287 -11.06 6.51 19.10
C ILE A 287 -10.28 7.64 18.45
N SER A 288 -9.03 7.37 18.11
CA SER A 288 -8.16 8.21 17.29
C SER A 288 -8.10 7.65 15.86
N THR A 289 -7.54 8.42 14.93
CA THR A 289 -7.34 7.98 13.54
C THR A 289 -5.86 8.02 13.22
N GLU A 290 -5.31 6.88 12.83
CA GLU A 290 -3.98 6.79 12.23
C GLU A 290 -4.13 6.95 10.71
N THR A 291 -3.30 7.78 10.10
CA THR A 291 -3.42 8.14 8.69
C THR A 291 -2.10 7.95 7.98
N SER A 292 -2.13 7.39 6.78
CA SER A 292 -0.99 7.29 5.89
C SER A 292 -1.38 7.73 4.49
N TYR A 293 -0.42 8.17 3.69
CA TYR A 293 -0.65 8.54 2.29
C TYR A 293 0.54 8.16 1.42
N LEU A 294 0.27 7.97 0.14
CA LEU A 294 1.27 7.64 -0.88
C LEU A 294 1.05 8.51 -2.11
N VAL A 295 2.06 9.28 -2.50
CA VAL A 295 2.02 10.08 -3.73
C VAL A 295 2.51 9.22 -4.89
N LEU A 296 1.58 8.72 -5.70
CA LEU A 296 1.87 7.78 -6.79
C LEU A 296 2.77 8.39 -7.87
N THR A 297 2.61 9.69 -8.14
CA THR A 297 3.33 10.40 -9.20
C THR A 297 4.63 11.08 -8.73
N ALA A 298 5.11 10.76 -7.52
CA ALA A 298 6.30 11.37 -6.94
C ALA A 298 7.60 11.07 -7.68
N ALA A 299 7.67 9.93 -8.38
CA ALA A 299 8.83 9.52 -9.18
C ALA A 299 9.05 10.41 -10.42
N ILE A 300 8.00 11.08 -10.89
CA ILE A 300 8.07 11.97 -12.04
C ILE A 300 8.67 13.30 -11.58
N PRO A 301 9.79 13.76 -12.18
CA PRO A 301 10.47 14.98 -11.77
C PRO A 301 9.50 16.15 -11.61
N ARG A 302 9.44 16.73 -10.41
CA ARG A 302 8.61 17.93 -10.16
C ARG A 302 9.16 19.18 -10.84
N SER A 303 10.41 19.16 -11.28
CA SER A 303 11.00 20.25 -12.06
C SER A 303 12.06 19.69 -13.01
N ALA A 304 12.11 20.25 -14.20
CA ALA A 304 13.13 20.01 -15.21
C ALA A 304 13.39 21.32 -15.96
N SER A 305 14.60 21.46 -16.50
CA SER A 305 14.95 22.61 -17.31
C SER A 305 15.97 22.26 -18.39
N TRP A 306 15.78 22.83 -19.59
CA TRP A 306 16.69 22.67 -20.73
C TRP A 306 17.25 24.01 -21.17
N LEU A 307 18.52 24.04 -21.53
CA LEU A 307 19.17 25.25 -22.02
C LEU A 307 18.88 25.43 -23.51
N VAL A 308 18.08 26.44 -23.86
CA VAL A 308 17.64 26.70 -25.24
C VAL A 308 18.23 27.98 -25.84
N SER A 309 18.98 28.75 -25.05
CA SER A 309 19.61 30.01 -25.48
C SER A 309 20.83 30.34 -24.61
N GLY A 310 21.98 30.52 -25.26
CA GLY A 310 23.22 30.98 -24.65
C GLY A 310 24.43 30.58 -25.51
N PRO A 311 25.54 31.36 -25.53
CA PRO A 311 26.77 30.86 -26.09
C PRO A 311 27.12 29.58 -25.33
N LEU A 312 27.48 28.53 -26.07
CA LEU A 312 28.36 27.50 -25.54
C LEU A 312 29.57 28.26 -24.99
N ILE A 313 29.58 28.57 -23.69
CA ILE A 313 30.82 28.54 -22.96
C ILE A 313 30.95 27.04 -22.67
N PRO A 314 31.65 26.25 -23.51
CA PRO A 314 32.31 25.13 -22.89
C PRO A 314 33.17 25.80 -21.83
N ALA A 315 33.00 25.45 -20.56
CA ALA A 315 34.08 25.61 -19.62
C ALA A 315 35.23 24.66 -20.06
N LYS A 316 35.78 24.88 -21.26
CA LYS A 316 37.20 24.71 -21.46
C LYS A 316 37.79 25.83 -20.61
N LEU A 317 38.26 25.45 -19.44
CA LEU A 317 39.44 26.08 -18.86
C LEU A 317 40.51 26.02 -19.97
N VAL A 318 40.53 27.04 -20.83
CA VAL A 318 41.63 27.27 -21.75
C VAL A 318 42.79 27.69 -20.85
N PRO A 319 43.90 26.93 -20.80
CA PRO A 319 45.07 27.40 -20.10
C PRO A 319 45.61 28.60 -20.87
N GLU A 320 45.50 29.80 -20.29
CA GLU A 320 46.23 30.95 -20.78
C GLU A 320 47.73 30.71 -20.62
N GLY A 321 48.46 30.87 -21.74
CA GLY A 321 49.82 31.39 -21.74
C GLY A 321 50.95 30.46 -21.29
N GLY A 322 51.50 29.68 -22.22
CA GLY A 322 52.87 29.13 -22.12
C GLY A 322 53.51 29.04 -23.50
N ARG A 323 54.60 29.80 -23.73
CA ARG A 323 55.39 29.80 -24.98
C ARG A 323 56.09 28.45 -25.23
N PRO A 324 56.50 28.16 -26.48
CA PRO A 324 57.04 26.86 -26.89
C PRO A 324 58.56 26.80 -26.76
N HIS A 325 59.07 25.85 -25.97
CA HIS A 325 60.40 25.23 -26.03
C HIS A 325 60.26 23.97 -25.16
N GLY A 326 60.45 22.74 -25.64
CA GLY A 326 61.67 22.15 -26.18
C GLY A 326 61.98 20.91 -25.32
N GLU A 327 62.29 19.79 -25.97
CA GLU A 327 62.79 18.53 -25.39
C GLU A 327 61.78 17.62 -24.66
N GLY A 328 61.46 16.50 -25.31
CA GLY A 328 60.73 15.38 -24.72
C GLY A 328 61.65 14.46 -23.90
N PRO A 329 61.12 13.76 -22.87
CA PRO A 329 61.78 12.63 -22.25
C PRO A 329 61.22 11.27 -22.73
N PRO A 330 61.95 10.16 -22.51
CA PRO A 330 61.85 8.91 -23.27
C PRO A 330 60.71 7.98 -22.82
N PRO A 331 60.40 6.89 -23.58
CA PRO A 331 59.26 6.04 -23.30
C PRO A 331 59.60 5.06 -22.17
N GLY A 332 58.98 5.24 -21.02
CA GLY A 332 59.08 4.32 -19.88
C GLY A 332 57.78 4.33 -19.09
N ASP A 333 57.19 3.15 -18.95
CA ASP A 333 56.03 2.82 -18.13
C ASP A 333 54.70 3.51 -18.47
N ARG A 334 54.06 2.99 -19.52
CA ARG A 334 52.59 2.89 -19.53
C ARG A 334 52.15 1.98 -18.38
N GLN A 335 52.10 2.53 -17.18
CA GLN A 335 51.27 1.95 -16.14
C GLN A 335 49.81 2.24 -16.54
N LYS A 336 49.27 1.29 -17.29
CA LYS A 336 47.84 1.15 -17.56
C LYS A 336 47.16 0.97 -16.20
N ARG A 337 46.84 2.07 -15.51
CA ARG A 337 45.88 2.05 -14.40
C ARG A 337 44.55 1.69 -15.04
N SER A 338 44.26 0.40 -15.07
CA SER A 338 42.90 -0.12 -15.23
C SER A 338 42.09 0.34 -14.02
N GLN A 339 41.56 1.55 -14.08
CA GLN A 339 40.52 2.00 -13.17
C GLN A 339 39.17 1.72 -13.83
N ASP A 340 38.94 0.43 -14.12
CA ASP A 340 37.64 -0.07 -14.51
C ASP A 340 36.98 -0.66 -13.27
N SER A 341 35.82 -0.11 -12.92
CA SER A 341 34.82 -0.65 -11.97
C SER A 341 34.93 -0.21 -10.50
N THR A 342 34.65 1.06 -10.21
CA THR A 342 33.99 1.40 -8.95
C THR A 342 32.48 1.26 -9.17
N SER A 343 31.77 0.42 -8.41
CA SER A 343 30.30 0.33 -8.44
C SER A 343 29.62 1.36 -7.53
N VAL A 344 30.39 2.33 -7.03
CA VAL A 344 29.99 3.27 -5.99
C VAL A 344 29.71 4.64 -6.60
N VAL A 345 28.51 5.15 -6.34
CA VAL A 345 28.08 6.50 -6.72
C VAL A 345 29.01 7.53 -6.07
N ALA A 346 29.59 8.39 -6.92
CA ALA A 346 30.37 9.51 -6.45
C ALA A 346 29.44 10.62 -5.98
N SER A 347 29.67 11.17 -4.79
CA SER A 347 28.89 12.25 -4.22
C SER A 347 29.77 13.48 -3.99
N LEU A 348 29.27 14.65 -4.42
CA LEU A 348 29.83 15.94 -4.06
C LEU A 348 28.81 16.68 -3.21
N PHE A 349 29.17 16.97 -1.96
CA PHE A 349 28.37 17.83 -1.10
C PHE A 349 28.89 19.26 -1.16
N ILE A 350 28.02 20.19 -1.51
CA ILE A 350 28.30 21.62 -1.60
C ILE A 350 27.51 22.32 -0.50
N GLU A 351 28.19 22.73 0.55
CA GLU A 351 27.63 23.60 1.58
C GLU A 351 27.75 25.05 1.11
N TYR A 352 26.62 25.75 1.01
CA TYR A 352 26.58 27.13 0.56
C TYR A 352 26.11 28.08 1.66
N LYS A 353 26.60 29.32 1.62
CA LYS A 353 26.19 30.34 2.59
C LYS A 353 24.73 30.74 2.34
N PRO A 354 23.92 30.98 3.38
CA PRO A 354 22.55 31.45 3.23
C PRO A 354 22.41 32.73 2.38
N SER A 355 23.46 33.56 2.33
CA SER A 355 23.51 34.75 1.47
C SER A 355 23.40 34.45 -0.03
N LEU A 356 23.61 33.20 -0.46
CA LEU A 356 23.46 32.75 -1.85
C LEU A 356 22.03 32.31 -2.20
N LEU A 357 21.14 32.12 -1.21
CA LEU A 357 19.75 31.73 -1.44
C LEU A 357 19.01 32.65 -2.41
N PRO A 358 19.15 34.00 -2.37
CA PRO A 358 18.48 34.88 -3.33
C PRO A 358 18.93 34.70 -4.79
N HIS A 359 20.08 34.07 -5.00
CA HIS A 359 20.73 33.87 -6.31
C HIS A 359 20.59 32.43 -6.82
N LEU A 360 20.33 31.47 -5.93
CA LEU A 360 20.10 30.07 -6.26
C LEU A 360 18.64 29.84 -6.69
N PRO A 361 18.39 28.99 -7.70
CA PRO A 361 17.05 28.49 -7.98
C PRO A 361 16.43 27.86 -6.71
N VAL A 362 15.15 28.11 -6.48
CA VAL A 362 14.41 27.61 -5.30
C VAL A 362 14.52 26.08 -5.15
N GLN A 363 14.65 25.35 -6.25
CA GLN A 363 14.82 23.89 -6.26
C GLN A 363 16.08 23.40 -5.54
N LEU A 364 17.09 24.27 -5.43
CA LEU A 364 18.37 23.96 -4.79
C LEU A 364 18.40 24.44 -3.33
N HIS A 365 17.32 25.05 -2.85
CA HIS A 365 17.19 25.49 -1.46
C HIS A 365 16.98 24.25 -0.61
N THR A 366 17.86 24.03 0.36
CA THR A 366 17.75 22.90 1.31
C THR A 366 17.75 23.46 2.72
N PRO A 367 17.04 22.83 3.68
CA PRO A 367 16.97 23.31 5.07
C PRO A 367 18.35 23.50 5.69
N ASN A 368 19.29 22.64 5.30
CA ASN A 368 20.66 22.63 5.80
C ASN A 368 21.66 23.38 4.89
N ASN A 369 21.20 24.03 3.81
CA ASN A 369 22.04 24.70 2.81
C ASN A 369 23.16 23.82 2.22
N VAL A 370 22.90 22.52 2.13
CA VAL A 370 23.78 21.52 1.52
C VAL A 370 23.13 21.00 0.24
N LEU A 371 23.87 21.01 -0.86
CA LEU A 371 23.48 20.38 -2.12
C LEU A 371 24.30 19.11 -2.33
N MET A 372 23.66 18.01 -2.73
CA MET A 372 24.36 16.80 -3.15
C MET A 372 24.30 16.67 -4.67
N ILE A 373 25.46 16.50 -5.31
CA ILE A 373 25.57 16.09 -6.71
C ILE A 373 26.02 14.63 -6.72
N ALA A 374 25.17 13.74 -7.23
CA ALA A 374 25.46 12.33 -7.43
C ALA A 374 25.93 12.09 -8.86
N VAL A 375 27.04 11.37 -9.03
CA VAL A 375 27.56 10.98 -10.35
C VAL A 375 27.66 9.47 -10.41
N PHE A 376 26.90 8.88 -11.33
CA PHE A 376 26.83 7.43 -11.47
C PHE A 376 28.11 6.87 -12.12
N PRO A 377 28.61 5.73 -11.62
CA PRO A 377 29.75 5.03 -12.18
C PRO A 377 29.61 4.73 -13.67
N LYS A 378 30.77 4.49 -14.32
CA LYS A 378 30.87 4.10 -15.74
C LYS A 378 30.36 5.17 -16.74
N SER A 379 29.87 6.32 -16.28
CA SER A 379 29.52 7.45 -17.15
C SER A 379 30.78 8.24 -17.59
N ALA A 380 30.70 8.91 -18.74
CA ALA A 380 31.75 9.84 -19.18
C ALA A 380 31.95 10.99 -18.18
N LEU A 381 30.84 11.44 -17.56
CA LEU A 381 30.80 12.44 -16.50
C LEU A 381 31.54 11.99 -15.24
N TYR A 382 31.43 10.72 -14.84
CA TYR A 382 32.19 10.16 -13.72
C TYR A 382 33.70 10.27 -13.94
N LYS A 383 34.17 9.86 -15.12
CA LYS A 383 35.59 9.95 -15.48
C LYS A 383 36.08 11.40 -15.50
N ALA A 384 35.28 12.30 -16.09
CA ALA A 384 35.58 13.72 -16.15
C ALA A 384 35.62 14.36 -14.74
N PHE A 385 34.63 14.05 -13.91
CA PHE A 385 34.52 14.56 -12.54
C PHE A 385 35.77 14.23 -11.71
N TYR A 386 36.17 12.97 -11.66
CA TYR A 386 37.38 12.60 -10.91
C TYR A 386 38.64 13.24 -11.51
N SER A 387 38.76 13.32 -12.83
CA SER A 387 39.93 13.96 -13.46
C SER A 387 40.09 15.44 -13.08
N GLN A 388 38.98 16.15 -12.87
CA GLN A 388 38.99 17.58 -12.53
C GLN A 388 39.09 17.83 -11.03
N VAL A 389 38.34 17.08 -10.22
CA VAL A 389 38.27 17.26 -8.76
C VAL A 389 39.52 16.75 -8.03
N THR A 390 40.20 15.72 -8.57
CA THR A 390 41.45 15.21 -8.00
C THR A 390 42.70 15.96 -8.46
N SER A 391 42.56 16.87 -9.43
CA SER A 391 43.65 17.76 -9.83
C SER A 391 43.76 18.93 -8.85
N PRO A 392 44.92 19.17 -8.21
CA PRO A 392 45.11 20.31 -7.30
C PRO A 392 45.20 21.61 -8.12
N GLY A 393 44.04 22.14 -8.51
CA GLY A 393 43.92 23.43 -9.17
C GLY A 393 43.78 24.55 -8.13
N ASN A 394 44.63 25.58 -8.24
CA ASN A 394 44.69 26.80 -7.42
C ASN A 394 43.40 27.66 -7.49
N SER A 395 42.25 27.12 -7.07
CA SER A 395 41.03 27.88 -6.86
C SER A 395 40.77 27.94 -5.35
N GLY A 396 40.37 29.10 -4.82
CA GLY A 396 40.17 29.34 -3.39
C GLY A 396 39.02 28.57 -2.73
N VAL A 397 38.58 27.44 -3.30
CA VAL A 397 37.55 26.55 -2.77
C VAL A 397 38.23 25.38 -2.05
N THR A 398 38.05 25.29 -0.74
CA THR A 398 38.55 24.17 0.07
C THR A 398 37.76 22.89 -0.20
N LEU A 399 38.30 22.01 -1.05
CA LEU A 399 37.78 20.66 -1.23
C LEU A 399 38.25 19.78 -0.05
N LYS A 400 37.31 19.31 0.78
CA LYS A 400 37.60 18.31 1.83
C LYS A 400 37.15 16.94 1.36
N VAL A 401 38.08 15.99 1.29
CA VAL A 401 37.74 14.58 1.06
C VAL A 401 37.31 13.99 2.41
N ILE A 402 36.05 13.58 2.51
CA ILE A 402 35.45 13.01 3.72
C ILE A 402 35.40 11.49 3.55
N GLN A 403 35.88 10.73 4.54
CA GLN A 403 35.71 9.26 4.57
C GLN A 403 34.28 8.92 5.00
N ASP A 404 33.72 7.80 4.51
CA ASP A 404 32.32 7.41 4.70
C ASP A 404 31.82 7.50 6.16
N ASN A 405 32.70 7.28 7.14
CA ASN A 405 32.37 7.28 8.58
C ASN A 405 32.20 8.69 9.21
N CYS A 406 32.26 9.77 8.41
CA CYS A 406 32.20 11.15 8.90
C CYS A 406 31.05 11.97 8.27
N LEU A 407 30.10 11.31 7.60
CA LEU A 407 28.92 11.95 7.03
C LEU A 407 27.85 12.18 8.11
N SER A 408 27.00 13.20 7.93
CA SER A 408 25.81 13.34 8.78
C SER A 408 24.77 12.28 8.42
N ALA A 409 23.86 11.94 9.35
CA ALA A 409 22.80 10.96 9.11
C ALA A 409 21.94 11.27 7.87
N GLU A 410 21.76 12.56 7.54
CA GLU A 410 21.05 12.97 6.34
C GLU A 410 21.89 12.75 5.06
N GLN A 411 23.18 13.06 5.10
CA GLN A 411 24.10 12.85 3.97
C GLN A 411 24.27 11.35 3.67
N GLU A 412 24.38 10.52 4.70
CA GLU A 412 24.39 9.06 4.58
C GLU A 412 23.10 8.54 3.96
N ARG A 413 21.93 9.05 4.41
CA ARG A 413 20.64 8.69 3.84
C ARG A 413 20.55 9.06 2.35
N LEU A 414 20.97 10.27 1.97
CA LEU A 414 20.96 10.73 0.58
C LEU A 414 21.90 9.89 -0.30
N HIS A 415 23.11 9.61 0.19
CA HIS A 415 24.06 8.75 -0.52
C HIS A 415 23.54 7.33 -0.68
N SER A 416 23.02 6.73 0.38
CA SER A 416 22.41 5.40 0.35
C SER A 416 21.25 5.31 -0.65
N ASN A 417 20.38 6.33 -0.68
CA ASN A 417 19.28 6.40 -1.64
C ASN A 417 19.78 6.45 -3.10
N MET A 418 20.80 7.28 -3.38
CA MET A 418 21.38 7.38 -4.72
C MET A 418 22.15 6.12 -5.12
N GLN A 419 22.82 5.45 -4.16
CA GLN A 419 23.49 4.18 -4.38
C GLN A 419 22.50 3.08 -4.74
N LYS A 420 21.39 2.96 -3.99
CA LYS A 420 20.28 2.04 -4.30
C LYS A 420 19.69 2.32 -5.68
N LEU A 421 19.47 3.60 -6.02
CA LEU A 421 18.99 4.00 -7.34
C LEU A 421 19.94 3.56 -8.46
N PHE A 422 21.25 3.75 -8.29
CA PHE A 422 22.24 3.31 -9.28
C PHE A 422 22.28 1.78 -9.42
N GLU A 423 22.22 1.04 -8.31
CA GLU A 423 22.15 -0.41 -8.30
C GLU A 423 20.92 -0.90 -9.06
N VAL A 424 19.75 -0.30 -8.80
CA VAL A 424 18.51 -0.56 -9.54
C VAL A 424 18.72 -0.31 -11.02
N LEU A 425 19.17 0.89 -11.42
CA LEU A 425 19.36 1.26 -12.83
C LEU A 425 20.39 0.40 -13.59
N SER A 426 21.23 -0.38 -12.87
CA SER A 426 22.27 -1.22 -13.45
C SER A 426 21.80 -2.63 -13.85
N TYR A 427 20.60 -3.07 -13.43
CA TYR A 427 20.04 -4.38 -13.81
C TYR A 427 19.37 -4.36 -15.22
N PRO A 428 19.31 -5.48 -15.95
CA PRO A 428 18.44 -5.59 -17.13
C PRO A 428 16.96 -5.66 -16.71
N ALA A 429 16.05 -5.08 -17.50
CA ALA A 429 14.62 -5.09 -17.23
C ALA A 429 14.05 -6.53 -17.12
N GLY A 430 13.46 -6.88 -15.98
CA GLY A 430 12.80 -8.18 -15.69
C GLY A 430 12.05 -8.15 -14.34
N GLU A 431 11.27 -9.16 -13.97
CA GLU A 431 10.28 -9.11 -12.85
C GLU A 431 10.80 -8.62 -11.47
N ARG A 432 12.07 -8.86 -11.10
CA ARG A 432 12.68 -8.31 -9.85
C ARG A 432 12.98 -6.81 -9.90
N TRP A 433 12.96 -6.20 -11.08
CA TRP A 433 13.17 -4.77 -11.34
C TRP A 433 12.08 -3.91 -10.70
N ASN A 434 10.84 -4.41 -10.66
CA ASN A 434 9.66 -3.59 -10.34
C ASN A 434 9.61 -3.23 -8.86
N GLN A 435 9.77 -4.20 -7.95
CA GLN A 435 9.65 -3.96 -6.50
C GLN A 435 10.76 -3.06 -5.94
N VAL A 436 12.02 -3.28 -6.33
CA VAL A 436 13.15 -2.49 -5.81
C VAL A 436 13.11 -1.07 -6.37
N ARG A 437 12.76 -0.90 -7.66
CA ARG A 437 12.55 0.41 -8.27
C ARG A 437 11.41 1.17 -7.59
N LEU A 438 10.26 0.53 -7.38
CA LEU A 438 9.11 1.12 -6.70
C LEU A 438 9.49 1.59 -5.28
N LEU A 439 10.20 0.77 -4.50
CA LEU A 439 10.66 1.13 -3.16
C LEU A 439 11.70 2.27 -3.16
N THR A 440 12.53 2.39 -4.21
CA THR A 440 13.47 3.52 -4.34
C THR A 440 12.81 4.80 -4.86
N SER A 441 11.78 4.68 -5.71
CA SER A 441 11.03 5.80 -6.29
C SER A 441 9.95 6.33 -5.33
N LEU A 442 9.43 5.47 -4.46
CA LEU A 442 8.38 5.73 -3.48
C LEU A 442 8.86 5.28 -2.08
N PRO A 443 9.59 6.15 -1.35
CA PRO A 443 10.26 5.78 -0.11
C PRO A 443 9.30 5.29 1.00
N ASP A 444 8.04 5.73 0.98
CA ASP A 444 7.01 5.38 1.98
C ASP A 444 6.10 4.22 1.52
N LEU A 445 6.40 3.55 0.40
CA LEU A 445 5.54 2.50 -0.15
C LEU A 445 5.36 1.31 0.79
N ALA A 446 6.44 0.80 1.39
CA ALA A 446 6.38 -0.39 2.25
C ALA A 446 5.50 -0.16 3.49
N SER A 447 5.69 0.97 4.17
CA SER A 447 4.89 1.36 5.34
C SER A 447 3.44 1.64 4.94
N PHE A 448 3.23 2.29 3.78
CA PHE A 448 1.89 2.51 3.25
C PHE A 448 1.17 1.19 2.95
N LEU A 449 1.81 0.20 2.32
CA LEU A 449 1.19 -1.09 1.99
C LEU A 449 0.75 -1.85 3.25
N GLN A 450 1.58 -1.84 4.30
CA GLN A 450 1.23 -2.44 5.59
C GLN A 450 0.02 -1.74 6.21
N HIS A 451 0.02 -0.41 6.24
CA HIS A 451 -1.09 0.39 6.74
C HIS A 451 -2.37 0.18 5.90
N PHE A 452 -2.22 0.16 4.58
CA PHE A 452 -3.31 0.00 3.62
C PHE A 452 -4.00 -1.36 3.78
N THR A 453 -3.22 -2.43 3.94
CA THR A 453 -3.73 -3.80 4.14
C THR A 453 -4.70 -3.89 5.31
N ILE A 454 -4.41 -3.21 6.43
CA ILE A 454 -5.32 -3.16 7.57
C ILE A 454 -6.55 -2.31 7.26
N SER A 455 -6.34 -1.12 6.69
CA SER A 455 -7.44 -0.17 6.39
C SER A 455 -8.44 -0.66 5.35
N SER A 456 -8.01 -1.48 4.40
CA SER A 456 -8.82 -1.92 3.27
C SER A 456 -9.84 -2.99 3.66
N VAL A 457 -9.58 -3.73 4.75
CA VAL A 457 -10.40 -4.85 5.18
C VAL A 457 -11.60 -4.42 6.01
N SER A 458 -11.43 -3.43 6.89
CA SER A 458 -12.50 -3.00 7.78
C SER A 458 -12.34 -1.59 8.30
N GLN A 459 -13.48 -1.00 8.67
CA GLN A 459 -13.57 0.27 9.39
C GLN A 459 -13.62 0.07 10.92
N GLU A 460 -13.53 -1.18 11.40
CA GLU A 460 -13.53 -1.47 12.83
C GLU A 460 -12.22 -1.02 13.50
N PRO A 461 -12.29 -0.48 14.73
CA PRO A 461 -11.11 0.07 15.37
C PRO A 461 -10.13 -1.02 15.84
N VAL A 462 -8.85 -0.75 15.62
CA VAL A 462 -7.71 -1.54 16.05
C VAL A 462 -7.22 -1.05 17.40
N MET A 463 -6.77 -1.93 18.31
CA MET A 463 -6.21 -1.45 19.58
C MET A 463 -4.86 -0.78 19.39
N ARG A 464 -4.62 0.34 20.07
CA ARG A 464 -3.34 1.05 20.03
C ARG A 464 -2.14 0.16 20.36
N LEU A 465 -2.32 -0.77 21.30
CA LEU A 465 -1.29 -1.74 21.71
C LEU A 465 -0.87 -2.69 20.58
N HIS A 466 -1.77 -3.01 19.65
CA HIS A 466 -1.52 -3.95 18.57
C HIS A 466 -1.02 -3.27 17.29
N LEU A 467 -1.24 -1.96 17.17
CA LEU A 467 -0.88 -1.19 15.98
C LEU A 467 0.60 -1.36 15.57
N PRO A 468 1.61 -1.31 16.47
CA PRO A 468 3.00 -1.53 16.08
C PRO A 468 3.25 -2.91 15.45
N VAL A 469 2.62 -3.95 15.99
CA VAL A 469 2.71 -5.32 15.46
C VAL A 469 2.11 -5.41 14.06
N LEU A 470 0.96 -4.75 13.85
CA LEU A 470 0.26 -4.74 12.56
C LEU A 470 1.03 -3.96 11.49
N LEU A 471 1.69 -2.89 11.89
CA LEU A 471 2.55 -2.08 11.02
C LEU A 471 4.00 -2.61 10.96
N GLN A 472 4.27 -3.80 11.51
CA GLN A 472 5.60 -4.43 11.56
C GLN A 472 6.71 -3.49 12.08
N GLN A 473 6.35 -2.56 12.97
CA GLN A 473 7.28 -1.63 13.59
C GLN A 473 8.10 -2.39 14.62
N THR A 474 9.43 -2.31 14.50
CA THR A 474 10.37 -2.92 15.44
C THR A 474 10.41 -2.10 16.73
N GLU A 475 9.35 -2.20 17.54
CA GLU A 475 9.46 -1.87 18.95
C GLU A 475 9.66 -3.17 19.72
N ASP A 476 10.71 -3.21 20.55
CA ASP A 476 10.85 -4.20 21.59
C ASP A 476 9.62 -4.08 22.49
N ILE A 477 8.64 -4.96 22.27
CA ILE A 477 7.48 -5.06 23.16
C ILE A 477 8.07 -5.26 24.56
N PRO A 478 7.82 -4.37 25.53
CA PRO A 478 8.32 -4.57 26.87
C PRO A 478 7.74 -5.89 27.35
N ASN A 479 8.61 -6.90 27.49
CA ASN A 479 8.26 -8.19 28.06
C ASN A 479 7.62 -7.91 29.41
N ASN A 480 6.29 -7.99 29.44
CA ASN A 480 5.54 -7.62 30.60
C ASN A 480 5.74 -8.76 31.60
N GLU A 481 6.70 -8.64 32.51
CA GLU A 481 7.00 -9.65 33.53
C GLU A 481 5.76 -10.07 34.36
N LYS A 482 4.68 -9.27 34.32
CA LYS A 482 3.38 -9.55 34.93
C LYS A 482 2.50 -10.57 34.19
N GLU A 483 2.87 -11.02 32.98
CA GLU A 483 2.03 -11.97 32.23
C GLU A 483 2.11 -13.42 32.74
N ASN A 484 3.18 -13.75 33.48
CA ASN A 484 3.43 -15.10 33.99
C ASN A 484 2.44 -15.60 35.06
N ASP A 485 1.65 -14.71 35.67
CA ASP A 485 0.68 -15.05 36.73
C ASP A 485 -0.77 -15.26 36.20
N LYS A 486 -1.00 -15.08 34.89
CA LYS A 486 -2.33 -15.28 34.28
C LYS A 486 -2.71 -16.76 34.18
N VAL A 487 -4.00 -17.06 34.29
CA VAL A 487 -4.55 -18.39 33.99
C VAL A 487 -4.62 -18.56 32.48
N VAL A 488 -3.83 -19.48 31.95
CA VAL A 488 -3.80 -19.79 30.51
C VAL A 488 -4.99 -20.67 30.14
N ILE A 489 -5.69 -20.30 29.07
CA ILE A 489 -6.82 -21.01 28.48
C ILE A 489 -6.33 -21.73 27.21
N THR A 490 -6.53 -23.04 27.16
CA THR A 490 -6.37 -23.84 25.94
C THR A 490 -7.76 -24.26 25.46
N ILE A 491 -8.12 -23.89 24.23
CA ILE A 491 -9.43 -24.21 23.63
C ILE A 491 -9.27 -25.43 22.73
N LEU A 492 -10.09 -26.45 22.97
CA LEU A 492 -10.23 -27.62 22.11
C LEU A 492 -11.59 -27.55 21.43
N THR A 493 -11.61 -27.56 20.09
CA THR A 493 -12.83 -27.53 19.28
C THR A 493 -12.80 -28.62 18.23
N GLY A 494 -13.91 -28.81 17.51
CA GLY A 494 -14.00 -29.69 16.36
C GLY A 494 -15.44 -30.12 16.10
N LEU A 495 -15.67 -30.65 14.90
CA LEU A 495 -16.96 -31.18 14.49
C LEU A 495 -17.43 -32.31 15.41
N PRO A 496 -18.75 -32.59 15.47
CA PRO A 496 -19.27 -33.74 16.20
C PRO A 496 -18.52 -35.04 15.83
N GLY A 497 -18.10 -35.80 16.84
CA GLY A 497 -17.36 -37.05 16.65
C GLY A 497 -15.84 -36.92 16.49
N CYS A 498 -15.27 -35.71 16.62
CA CYS A 498 -13.82 -35.48 16.52
C CYS A 498 -12.97 -35.97 17.71
N GLN A 499 -13.59 -36.56 18.73
CA GLN A 499 -12.92 -37.08 19.94
C GLN A 499 -12.09 -36.05 20.74
N SER A 500 -12.51 -34.78 20.74
CA SER A 500 -11.86 -33.72 21.52
C SER A 500 -11.95 -33.94 23.05
N SER A 501 -12.94 -34.72 23.50
CA SER A 501 -13.13 -35.07 24.92
C SER A 501 -12.08 -36.07 25.42
N GLU A 502 -11.72 -37.01 24.56
CA GLU A 502 -10.69 -38.03 24.78
C GLU A 502 -9.32 -37.35 24.86
N LEU A 503 -9.02 -36.45 23.92
CA LEU A 503 -7.80 -35.63 23.95
C LEU A 503 -7.72 -34.80 25.24
N CYS A 504 -8.82 -34.15 25.65
CA CYS A 504 -8.87 -33.41 26.92
C CYS A 504 -8.56 -34.32 28.12
N SER A 505 -9.17 -35.51 28.16
CA SER A 505 -8.98 -36.47 29.25
C SER A 505 -7.55 -36.99 29.32
N PHE A 506 -6.91 -37.22 28.17
CA PHE A 506 -5.50 -37.54 28.04
C PHE A 506 -4.62 -36.42 28.59
N LEU A 507 -4.79 -35.18 28.11
CA LEU A 507 -3.97 -34.04 28.53
C LEU A 507 -4.03 -33.78 30.03
N VAL A 508 -5.24 -33.86 30.61
CA VAL A 508 -5.43 -33.71 32.06
C VAL A 508 -4.72 -34.85 32.80
N THR A 509 -4.83 -36.10 32.32
CA THR A 509 -4.25 -37.27 32.99
C THR A 509 -2.73 -37.31 32.91
N PHE A 510 -2.18 -37.01 31.74
CA PHE A 510 -0.74 -36.97 31.51
C PHE A 510 -0.05 -35.86 32.32
N ASN A 511 -0.73 -34.73 32.52
CA ASN A 511 -0.16 -33.56 33.19
C ASN A 511 -0.64 -33.33 34.64
N LYS A 512 -1.24 -34.33 35.31
CA LYS A 512 -1.76 -34.19 36.69
C LYS A 512 -0.71 -33.73 37.69
N GLU A 513 0.55 -34.10 37.47
CA GLU A 513 1.65 -33.81 38.39
C GLU A 513 2.22 -32.39 38.19
N TYR A 514 2.19 -31.88 36.95
CA TYR A 514 2.83 -30.63 36.53
C TYR A 514 2.02 -29.36 36.79
N GLY A 515 0.71 -29.46 37.06
CA GLY A 515 -0.14 -28.27 37.21
C GLY A 515 -1.52 -28.53 37.81
N ARG A 516 -2.27 -27.46 38.04
CA ARG A 516 -3.69 -27.54 38.43
C ARG A 516 -4.57 -27.31 37.20
N TRP A 517 -5.34 -28.32 36.84
CA TRP A 517 -6.16 -28.32 35.63
C TRP A 517 -7.64 -28.08 35.97
N LEU A 518 -8.26 -27.12 35.27
CA LEU A 518 -9.69 -26.87 35.27
C LEU A 518 -10.23 -27.21 33.88
N VAL A 519 -11.44 -27.76 33.82
CA VAL A 519 -12.10 -28.10 32.56
C VAL A 519 -13.46 -27.44 32.52
N TYR A 520 -13.70 -26.63 31.50
CA TYR A 520 -15.02 -26.14 31.11
C TYR A 520 -15.51 -27.00 29.95
N ARG A 521 -16.70 -27.61 30.11
CA ARG A 521 -17.38 -28.32 29.04
C ARG A 521 -18.67 -27.60 28.72
N GLN A 522 -18.91 -27.42 27.43
CA GLN A 522 -20.19 -26.96 26.91
C GLN A 522 -21.29 -27.98 27.24
N THR A 523 -22.39 -27.52 27.84
CA THR A 523 -23.56 -28.33 28.15
C THR A 523 -24.50 -28.34 26.94
N MET A 524 -24.83 -29.51 26.42
CA MET A 524 -25.68 -29.67 25.22
C MET A 524 -27.20 -29.59 25.53
N ASP A 525 -27.56 -29.25 26.77
CA ASP A 525 -28.94 -29.31 27.27
C ASP A 525 -29.81 -28.12 26.79
N SER A 526 -29.23 -27.14 26.08
CA SER A 526 -29.93 -26.02 25.45
C SER A 526 -29.77 -26.01 23.93
N PRO A 527 -30.78 -25.55 23.15
CA PRO A 527 -30.67 -25.42 21.70
C PRO A 527 -29.60 -24.38 21.28
N GLU A 528 -29.23 -23.47 22.18
CA GLU A 528 -28.08 -22.60 22.00
C GLU A 528 -26.78 -23.38 22.24
N CYS A 529 -26.11 -23.73 21.14
CA CYS A 529 -24.66 -23.88 20.96
C CYS A 529 -23.86 -23.57 22.24
N PHE A 530 -23.51 -22.29 22.43
CA PHE A 530 -22.65 -21.75 23.48
C PHE A 530 -23.30 -20.53 24.14
N SER A 531 -23.26 -20.45 25.48
CA SER A 531 -23.73 -19.28 26.23
C SER A 531 -22.55 -18.46 26.77
N ALA A 532 -22.35 -17.27 26.20
CA ALA A 532 -21.32 -16.32 26.64
C ALA A 532 -21.50 -15.93 28.13
N ALA A 533 -22.75 -15.72 28.57
CA ALA A 533 -23.06 -15.36 29.96
C ALA A 533 -22.69 -16.47 30.95
N HIS A 534 -22.96 -17.74 30.60
CA HIS A 534 -22.57 -18.87 31.43
C HIS A 534 -21.05 -19.01 31.53
N PHE A 535 -20.35 -18.86 30.40
CA PHE A 535 -18.90 -18.90 30.35
C PHE A 535 -18.26 -17.77 31.18
N GLN A 536 -18.73 -16.53 31.05
CA GLN A 536 -18.26 -15.39 31.84
C GLN A 536 -18.49 -15.60 33.35
N LYS A 537 -19.67 -16.10 33.75
CA LYS A 537 -19.96 -16.45 35.13
C LYS A 537 -19.03 -17.54 35.68
N TYR A 538 -18.70 -18.54 34.86
CA TYR A 538 -17.72 -19.57 35.22
C TYR A 538 -16.33 -18.97 35.47
N LEU A 539 -15.84 -18.09 34.58
CA LEU A 539 -14.55 -17.40 34.76
C LEU A 539 -14.49 -16.58 36.05
N SER A 540 -15.56 -15.85 36.35
CA SER A 540 -15.71 -15.10 37.61
C SER A 540 -15.62 -16.03 38.83
N GLY A 541 -16.29 -17.19 38.78
CA GLY A 541 -16.23 -18.20 39.84
C GLY A 541 -14.84 -18.80 40.04
N VAL A 542 -14.13 -19.07 38.94
CA VAL A 542 -12.73 -19.54 38.98
C VAL A 542 -11.84 -18.52 39.69
N LEU A 543 -11.94 -17.23 39.34
CA LEU A 543 -11.12 -16.18 39.95
C LEU A 543 -11.45 -15.98 41.44
N GLY A 544 -12.74 -15.98 41.82
CA GLY A 544 -13.17 -15.88 43.22
C GLY A 544 -12.65 -17.03 44.09
N SER A 545 -12.59 -18.25 43.54
CA SER A 545 -12.04 -19.42 44.23
C SER A 545 -10.52 -19.36 44.44
N GLN A 546 -9.78 -18.63 43.59
CA GLN A 546 -8.34 -18.41 43.72
C GLN A 546 -8.03 -17.35 44.80
N HIS A 547 -8.73 -16.22 44.77
CA HIS A 547 -8.54 -15.14 45.74
C HIS A 547 -8.80 -15.60 47.18
N SER A 548 -9.88 -16.38 47.37
CA SER A 548 -10.26 -16.93 48.69
C SER A 548 -9.24 -17.92 49.27
N ARG A 549 -8.33 -18.45 48.46
CA ARG A 549 -7.27 -19.39 48.86
C ARG A 549 -5.89 -18.74 48.97
N SER A 550 -5.71 -17.53 48.43
CA SER A 550 -4.44 -16.79 48.48
C SER A 550 -4.09 -16.25 49.88
N SER A 551 -5.07 -16.16 50.78
CA SER A 551 -4.95 -15.68 52.16
C SER A 551 -4.36 -16.71 53.15
N ARG A 552 -3.93 -17.89 52.69
CA ARG A 552 -3.16 -18.87 53.48
C ARG A 552 -1.76 -19.07 52.87
N PRO A 553 -0.69 -18.53 53.47
CA PRO A 553 0.67 -18.69 52.96
C PRO A 553 1.17 -20.10 53.34
N SER A 554 1.09 -21.06 52.43
CA SER A 554 1.80 -22.34 52.61
C SER A 554 2.92 -22.45 51.58
N ALA A 555 4.10 -22.84 52.05
CA ALA A 555 5.38 -22.90 51.34
C ALA A 555 5.48 -23.98 50.23
N TYR A 556 4.34 -24.49 49.74
CA TYR A 556 4.30 -25.40 48.59
C TYR A 556 4.20 -24.58 47.30
N HIS A 557 5.04 -24.91 46.32
CA HIS A 557 5.06 -24.30 44.99
C HIS A 557 3.63 -24.06 44.47
N ARG A 558 3.25 -22.80 44.20
CA ARG A 558 1.98 -22.47 43.55
C ARG A 558 1.98 -23.14 42.18
N LYS A 559 1.36 -24.33 42.06
CA LYS A 559 1.18 -24.99 40.77
C LYS A 559 0.37 -24.05 39.87
N LYS A 560 0.91 -23.74 38.69
CA LYS A 560 0.26 -22.90 37.68
C LYS A 560 -1.10 -23.51 37.33
N VAL A 561 -2.14 -22.68 37.29
CA VAL A 561 -3.51 -23.10 36.99
C VAL A 561 -3.73 -22.93 35.50
N ARG A 562 -4.26 -23.96 34.85
CA ARG A 562 -4.61 -23.95 33.43
C ARG A 562 -6.06 -24.36 33.24
N LEU A 563 -6.76 -23.68 32.33
CA LEU A 563 -8.14 -23.96 31.97
C LEU A 563 -8.21 -24.57 30.58
N LEU A 564 -8.80 -25.76 30.48
CA LEU A 564 -9.17 -26.39 29.21
C LEU A 564 -10.63 -26.09 28.91
N VAL A 565 -10.91 -25.50 27.75
CA VAL A 565 -12.26 -25.24 27.26
C VAL A 565 -12.55 -26.21 26.13
N VAL A 566 -13.45 -27.16 26.36
CA VAL A 566 -13.86 -28.14 25.36
C VAL A 566 -15.18 -27.70 24.75
N LEU A 567 -15.12 -27.33 23.48
CA LEU A 567 -16.26 -27.00 22.64
C LEU A 567 -16.64 -28.24 21.82
N GLN A 568 -17.93 -28.50 21.72
CA GLN A 568 -18.45 -29.60 20.91
C GLN A 568 -19.41 -29.04 19.86
N GLY A 569 -19.36 -29.58 18.65
CA GLY A 569 -20.31 -29.26 17.60
C GLY A 569 -19.92 -28.04 16.75
N TYR A 570 -20.89 -27.18 16.47
CA TYR A 570 -20.78 -26.09 15.47
C TYR A 570 -20.48 -24.73 16.09
N THR A 571 -19.94 -24.70 17.32
CA THR A 571 -19.64 -23.46 18.03
C THR A 571 -18.49 -22.73 17.35
N ASP A 572 -18.66 -21.45 17.06
CA ASP A 572 -17.59 -20.62 16.53
C ASP A 572 -16.65 -20.20 17.67
N VAL A 573 -15.35 -20.48 17.52
CA VAL A 573 -14.36 -20.19 18.57
C VAL A 573 -14.26 -18.69 18.85
N ILE A 574 -14.57 -17.86 17.85
CA ILE A 574 -14.60 -16.41 17.99
C ILE A 574 -15.57 -15.94 19.08
N ASP A 575 -16.68 -16.66 19.30
CA ASP A 575 -17.67 -16.32 20.34
C ASP A 575 -17.08 -16.50 21.75
N VAL A 576 -16.24 -17.52 21.93
CA VAL A 576 -15.52 -17.76 23.20
C VAL A 576 -14.46 -16.69 23.43
N VAL A 577 -13.72 -16.33 22.37
CA VAL A 577 -12.74 -15.24 22.41
C VAL A 577 -13.45 -13.93 22.79
N GLN A 578 -14.56 -13.60 22.13
CA GLN A 578 -15.35 -12.41 22.39
C GLN A 578 -15.93 -12.40 23.81
N ALA A 579 -16.48 -13.52 24.27
CA ALA A 579 -17.00 -13.65 25.63
C ALA A 579 -15.94 -13.34 26.70
N LEU A 580 -14.68 -13.73 26.47
CA LEU A 580 -13.56 -13.34 27.33
C LEU A 580 -13.22 -11.84 27.17
N GLN A 581 -13.13 -11.33 25.95
CA GLN A 581 -12.73 -9.95 25.68
C GLN A 581 -13.73 -8.91 26.17
N THR A 582 -15.03 -9.24 26.20
CA THR A 582 -16.11 -8.38 26.67
C THR A 582 -16.68 -8.81 28.02
N HIS A 583 -15.86 -9.45 28.86
CA HIS A 583 -16.22 -9.74 30.24
C HIS A 583 -16.58 -8.43 30.98
N PRO A 584 -17.69 -8.37 31.73
CA PRO A 584 -18.13 -7.15 32.42
C PRO A 584 -17.17 -6.69 33.53
N ASP A 585 -16.48 -7.64 34.16
CA ASP A 585 -15.42 -7.38 35.14
C ASP A 585 -14.04 -7.36 34.45
N ALA A 586 -13.35 -6.21 34.53
CA ALA A 586 -12.04 -5.98 33.94
C ALA A 586 -10.91 -6.76 34.64
N ASP A 587 -11.04 -7.02 35.95
CA ASP A 587 -10.05 -7.78 36.71
C ASP A 587 -10.08 -9.26 36.31
N VAL A 588 -11.29 -9.79 36.07
CA VAL A 588 -11.47 -11.13 35.49
C VAL A 588 -10.83 -11.18 34.11
N LYS A 589 -11.12 -10.24 33.21
CA LYS A 589 -10.50 -10.20 31.88
C LYS A 589 -8.97 -10.19 31.95
N ALA A 590 -8.37 -9.38 32.84
CA ALA A 590 -6.93 -9.26 32.97
C ALA A 590 -6.25 -10.52 33.53
N SER A 591 -6.99 -11.36 34.27
CA SER A 591 -6.49 -12.57 34.94
C SER A 591 -6.39 -13.81 34.04
N PHE A 592 -7.01 -13.77 32.85
CA PHE A 592 -7.02 -14.89 31.90
C PHE A 592 -6.32 -14.50 30.59
N ALA A 593 -5.66 -15.47 29.95
CA ALA A 593 -5.08 -15.33 28.62
C ALA A 593 -5.35 -16.59 27.80
N ILE A 594 -5.61 -16.44 26.50
CA ILE A 594 -5.74 -17.58 25.58
C ILE A 594 -4.33 -17.94 25.12
N GLY A 595 -3.93 -19.19 25.33
CA GLY A 595 -2.61 -19.68 24.93
C GLY A 595 -2.61 -20.27 23.53
N ALA A 596 -3.47 -21.27 23.30
CA ALA A 596 -3.57 -21.98 22.03
C ALA A 596 -5.00 -22.45 21.77
N ILE A 597 -5.34 -22.54 20.48
CA ILE A 597 -6.63 -23.06 20.00
C ILE A 597 -6.33 -24.24 19.09
N THR A 598 -6.87 -25.41 19.45
CA THR A 598 -6.62 -26.66 18.76
C THR A 598 -7.92 -27.25 18.24
N THR A 599 -7.96 -27.56 16.95
CA THR A 599 -9.10 -28.19 16.30
C THR A 599 -8.85 -29.67 16.11
N CYS A 600 -9.72 -30.50 16.66
CA CYS A 600 -9.71 -31.93 16.46
C CYS A 600 -10.47 -32.27 15.18
N VAL A 601 -9.86 -33.06 14.31
CA VAL A 601 -10.39 -33.43 13.00
C VAL A 601 -10.42 -34.93 12.89
N GLU A 602 -11.61 -35.46 12.69
CA GLU A 602 -11.84 -36.84 12.26
C GLU A 602 -12.08 -36.82 10.74
N PRO A 603 -11.15 -37.34 9.92
CA PRO A 603 -11.26 -37.31 8.46
C PRO A 603 -12.60 -37.83 7.91
N LEU A 604 -13.14 -38.90 8.50
CA LEU A 604 -14.41 -39.48 8.03
C LEU A 604 -15.61 -38.59 8.38
N SER A 605 -15.55 -37.87 9.50
CA SER A 605 -16.60 -36.94 9.94
C SER A 605 -16.49 -35.55 9.28
N SER A 606 -15.47 -35.33 8.45
CA SER A 606 -15.24 -34.04 7.76
C SER A 606 -16.01 -33.92 6.44
N TYR A 607 -16.51 -35.04 5.92
CA TYR A 607 -17.23 -35.10 4.64
C TYR A 607 -18.69 -35.53 4.82
N MET A 608 -19.58 -34.88 4.07
CA MET A 608 -20.96 -35.29 3.82
C MET A 608 -21.03 -36.27 2.63
N GLU A 609 -22.24 -36.73 2.30
CA GLU A 609 -22.51 -37.49 1.09
C GLU A 609 -21.91 -36.79 -0.15
N HIS A 610 -21.44 -37.59 -1.11
CA HIS A 610 -20.80 -37.12 -2.35
C HIS A 610 -19.50 -36.31 -2.20
N ARG A 611 -18.80 -36.40 -1.05
CA ARG A 611 -17.52 -35.72 -0.76
C ARG A 611 -17.63 -34.20 -0.65
N PHE A 612 -18.80 -33.67 -0.31
CA PHE A 612 -18.90 -32.28 0.13
C PHE A 612 -18.31 -32.15 1.54
N LEU A 613 -17.60 -31.05 1.83
CA LEU A 613 -17.15 -30.79 3.20
C LEU A 613 -18.35 -30.42 4.07
N PHE A 614 -18.32 -30.83 5.33
CA PHE A 614 -19.29 -30.33 6.29
C PHE A 614 -19.20 -28.80 6.40
N PRO A 615 -20.35 -28.09 6.42
CA PRO A 615 -20.38 -26.65 6.72
C PRO A 615 -19.65 -26.37 8.04
N LYS A 616 -18.98 -25.21 8.15
CA LYS A 616 -18.13 -24.80 9.29
C LYS A 616 -16.82 -25.55 9.49
N PHE A 617 -16.54 -26.62 8.74
CA PHE A 617 -15.29 -27.37 8.90
C PHE A 617 -14.03 -26.50 8.72
N LEU A 618 -13.94 -25.79 7.59
CA LEU A 618 -12.79 -24.93 7.30
C LEU A 618 -12.75 -23.69 8.20
N ASP A 619 -13.91 -23.17 8.61
CA ASP A 619 -14.00 -22.06 9.57
C ASP A 619 -13.39 -22.45 10.92
N GLN A 620 -13.63 -23.69 11.37
CA GLN A 620 -13.00 -24.25 12.57
C GLN A 620 -11.51 -24.55 12.39
N CYS A 621 -10.93 -24.39 11.20
CA CYS A 621 -9.49 -24.56 10.94
C CYS A 621 -8.81 -23.25 10.53
N SER A 622 -9.54 -22.12 10.58
CA SER A 622 -9.15 -20.81 10.05
C SER A 622 -7.87 -20.22 10.66
N GLN A 623 -7.12 -19.50 9.81
CA GLN A 623 -5.94 -18.74 10.21
C GLN A 623 -6.31 -17.56 11.14
N GLY A 624 -5.40 -17.22 12.07
CA GLY A 624 -5.59 -16.13 13.04
C GLY A 624 -6.32 -16.55 14.33
N LEU A 625 -7.03 -17.69 14.31
CA LEU A 625 -7.60 -18.31 15.52
C LEU A 625 -6.89 -19.62 15.86
N VAL A 626 -6.86 -20.57 14.93
CA VAL A 626 -6.42 -21.94 15.20
C VAL A 626 -4.93 -22.09 14.95
N SER A 627 -4.20 -22.56 15.96
CA SER A 627 -2.76 -22.82 15.87
C SER A 627 -2.46 -24.25 15.45
N ASN A 628 -3.27 -25.20 15.91
CA ASN A 628 -3.02 -26.63 15.77
C ASN A 628 -4.25 -27.37 15.24
N VAL A 629 -4.02 -28.33 14.35
CA VAL A 629 -5.03 -29.31 13.93
C VAL A 629 -4.56 -30.70 14.33
N VAL A 630 -5.37 -31.37 15.15
CA VAL A 630 -5.11 -32.71 15.66
C VAL A 630 -6.01 -33.70 14.92
N PHE A 631 -5.40 -34.66 14.22
CA PHE A 631 -6.13 -35.75 13.59
C PHE A 631 -6.30 -36.90 14.59
N THR A 632 -7.56 -37.24 14.90
CA THR A 632 -7.89 -38.18 16.00
C THR A 632 -8.15 -39.61 15.55
N SER A 633 -8.15 -39.88 14.25
CA SER A 633 -8.53 -41.18 13.71
C SER A 633 -7.37 -42.16 13.51
N HIS A 634 -7.70 -43.44 13.40
CA HIS A 634 -6.79 -44.55 13.08
C HIS A 634 -6.26 -44.47 11.64
N THR A 635 -5.44 -43.47 11.35
CA THR A 635 -4.65 -43.41 10.12
C THR A 635 -3.32 -44.13 10.34
N THR A 636 -3.40 -45.46 10.47
CA THR A 636 -2.22 -46.34 10.53
C THR A 636 -1.29 -46.17 9.31
N GLU A 637 -1.77 -45.51 8.25
CA GLU A 637 -0.96 -44.99 7.16
C GLU A 637 -0.95 -43.45 7.17
N GLN A 638 0.20 -42.84 7.48
CA GLN A 638 0.48 -41.40 7.27
C GLN A 638 0.28 -40.93 5.80
N ARG A 639 -0.07 -41.85 4.89
CA ARG A 639 -0.30 -41.63 3.45
C ARG A 639 -1.73 -41.90 2.99
N SER A 640 -2.71 -41.98 3.89
CA SER A 640 -4.12 -42.05 3.49
C SER A 640 -4.45 -40.90 2.52
N PRO A 641 -4.95 -41.17 1.30
CA PRO A 641 -5.26 -40.13 0.31
C PRO A 641 -6.24 -39.07 0.83
N LEU A 642 -7.18 -39.48 1.69
CA LEU A 642 -8.14 -38.59 2.36
C LEU A 642 -7.45 -37.62 3.33
N LEU A 643 -6.50 -38.12 4.13
CA LEU A 643 -5.75 -37.28 5.06
C LEU A 643 -4.90 -36.24 4.31
N VAL A 644 -4.21 -36.65 3.24
CA VAL A 644 -3.41 -35.74 2.42
C VAL A 644 -4.30 -34.68 1.75
N GLN A 645 -5.49 -35.07 1.27
CA GLN A 645 -6.45 -34.13 0.69
C GLN A 645 -6.93 -33.11 1.74
N LEU A 646 -7.30 -33.56 2.94
CA LEU A 646 -7.71 -32.68 4.03
C LEU A 646 -6.59 -31.74 4.47
N GLN A 647 -5.36 -32.24 4.62
CA GLN A 647 -4.21 -31.40 4.96
C GLN A 647 -4.00 -30.29 3.92
N LYS A 648 -4.14 -30.59 2.62
CA LYS A 648 -4.06 -29.57 1.55
C LYS A 648 -5.18 -28.54 1.66
N LEU A 649 -6.42 -28.98 1.89
CA LEU A 649 -7.58 -28.09 2.05
C LEU A 649 -7.43 -27.18 3.27
N ILE A 650 -7.00 -27.74 4.40
CA ILE A 650 -6.76 -26.99 5.62
C ILE A 650 -5.61 -26.00 5.42
N ARG A 651 -4.53 -26.36 4.72
CA ARG A 651 -3.43 -25.43 4.41
C ARG A 651 -3.87 -24.26 3.53
N ALA A 652 -4.88 -24.44 2.68
CA ALA A 652 -5.45 -23.34 1.91
C ALA A 652 -6.23 -22.35 2.79
N ALA A 653 -6.87 -22.82 3.87
CA ALA A 653 -7.57 -21.96 4.84
C ALA A 653 -6.66 -21.41 5.95
N ASN A 654 -5.56 -22.11 6.26
CA ASN A 654 -4.61 -21.77 7.30
C ASN A 654 -3.21 -22.28 6.94
N SER A 655 -2.42 -21.37 6.39
CA SER A 655 -1.08 -21.68 5.87
C SER A 655 -0.07 -22.03 6.98
N SER A 656 -0.24 -21.47 8.18
CA SER A 656 0.67 -21.59 9.33
C SER A 656 0.32 -22.71 10.32
N VAL A 657 -0.74 -23.49 10.07
CA VAL A 657 -1.22 -24.51 11.01
C VAL A 657 -0.22 -25.66 11.23
N SER A 658 -0.11 -26.10 12.49
CA SER A 658 0.62 -27.31 12.84
C SER A 658 -0.28 -28.54 12.80
N PHE A 659 0.15 -29.59 12.09
CA PHE A 659 -0.57 -30.85 12.01
C PHE A 659 -0.02 -31.85 13.02
N ILE A 660 -0.90 -32.38 13.87
CA ILE A 660 -0.58 -33.34 14.94
C ILE A 660 -1.39 -34.60 14.72
N LEU A 661 -0.77 -35.76 14.90
CA LEU A 661 -1.44 -37.05 14.85
C LEU A 661 -1.67 -37.55 16.28
N ALA A 662 -2.92 -37.79 16.66
CA ALA A 662 -3.27 -38.26 17.99
C ALA A 662 -4.39 -39.31 17.93
N GLU A 663 -4.04 -40.53 17.54
CA GLU A 663 -5.01 -41.62 17.43
C GLU A 663 -5.80 -41.80 18.74
N ASN A 664 -7.12 -41.84 18.64
CA ASN A 664 -8.02 -41.91 19.79
C ASN A 664 -7.83 -40.80 20.83
N GLY A 665 -7.35 -39.63 20.40
CA GLY A 665 -7.03 -38.51 21.28
C GLY A 665 -5.74 -38.69 22.09
N ILE A 666 -4.91 -39.69 21.77
CA ILE A 666 -3.66 -39.97 22.48
C ILE A 666 -2.49 -39.35 21.70
N VAL A 667 -1.81 -38.38 22.31
CA VAL A 667 -0.62 -37.74 21.73
C VAL A 667 0.63 -38.49 22.19
N THR A 668 1.51 -38.86 21.24
CA THR A 668 2.69 -39.68 21.53
C THR A 668 3.99 -38.88 21.69
N ARG A 669 4.10 -37.72 21.03
CA ARG A 669 5.29 -36.86 21.06
C ARG A 669 5.10 -35.72 22.05
N ASN A 670 6.09 -35.48 22.90
CA ASN A 670 6.05 -34.37 23.87
C ASN A 670 6.02 -32.99 23.19
N GLU A 671 6.73 -32.82 22.07
CA GLU A 671 6.70 -31.58 21.27
C GLU A 671 5.27 -31.22 20.81
N ASP A 672 4.48 -32.22 20.42
CA ASP A 672 3.09 -32.02 20.01
C ASP A 672 2.20 -31.62 21.19
N ILE A 673 2.48 -32.13 22.40
CA ILE A 673 1.80 -31.72 23.64
C ILE A 673 2.13 -30.25 23.96
N GLU A 674 3.39 -29.83 23.81
CA GLU A 674 3.81 -28.45 24.01
C GLU A 674 3.15 -27.49 23.01
N LEU A 675 2.97 -27.90 21.76
CA LEU A 675 2.24 -27.11 20.76
C LEU A 675 0.76 -26.93 21.15
N ILE A 676 0.08 -28.01 21.56
CA ILE A 676 -1.33 -27.96 22.01
C ILE A 676 -1.48 -27.09 23.26
N LEU A 677 -0.49 -27.13 24.16
CA LEU A 677 -0.49 -26.41 25.43
C LEU A 677 0.31 -25.09 25.39
N SER A 678 0.64 -24.58 24.22
CA SER A 678 1.36 -23.32 24.08
C SER A 678 0.66 -22.19 24.85
N GLU A 679 1.44 -21.29 25.45
CA GLU A 679 0.95 -20.16 26.25
C GLU A 679 0.82 -18.87 25.45
N ASN A 680 1.42 -18.82 24.27
CA ASN A 680 1.59 -17.59 23.51
C ASN A 680 1.24 -17.75 22.02
N SER A 681 0.92 -18.95 21.53
CA SER A 681 0.59 -19.16 20.11
C SER A 681 -0.57 -18.31 19.61
N PHE A 682 -1.59 -18.05 20.44
CA PHE A 682 -2.68 -17.13 20.10
C PHE A 682 -2.26 -15.65 20.08
N SER A 683 -1.23 -15.28 20.84
CA SER A 683 -0.69 -13.91 20.88
C SER A 683 0.47 -13.71 19.90
N ASP A 684 0.81 -14.72 19.12
CA ASP A 684 1.87 -14.64 18.11
C ASP A 684 1.61 -13.45 17.15
N PRO A 685 2.63 -12.63 16.82
CA PRO A 685 2.47 -11.47 15.97
C PRO A 685 1.78 -11.74 14.63
N GLN A 686 2.10 -12.86 13.97
CA GLN A 686 1.49 -13.21 12.69
C GLN A 686 0.03 -13.62 12.88
N MET A 687 -0.26 -14.43 13.90
CA MET A 687 -1.63 -14.82 14.25
C MET A 687 -2.50 -13.61 14.62
N LEU A 688 -1.94 -12.66 15.37
CA LEU A 688 -2.62 -11.43 15.74
C LEU A 688 -2.95 -10.59 14.50
N ALA A 689 -1.98 -10.41 13.59
CA ALA A 689 -2.18 -9.67 12.35
C ALA A 689 -3.25 -10.31 11.47
N THR A 690 -3.16 -11.62 11.23
CA THR A 690 -4.17 -12.33 10.43
C THR A 690 -5.55 -12.28 11.08
N ARG A 691 -5.65 -12.28 12.41
CA ARG A 691 -6.94 -12.16 13.10
C ARG A 691 -7.64 -10.84 12.84
N TYR A 692 -6.91 -9.72 12.78
CA TYR A 692 -7.51 -8.43 12.43
C TYR A 692 -8.02 -8.41 10.98
N LEU A 693 -7.38 -9.15 10.08
CA LEU A 693 -7.80 -9.28 8.68
C LEU A 693 -9.00 -10.22 8.50
N MET A 694 -8.98 -11.39 9.15
CA MET A 694 -10.04 -12.41 8.98
C MET A 694 -11.26 -12.15 9.87
N TYR A 695 -11.05 -11.51 11.03
CA TYR A 695 -12.07 -11.28 12.06
C TYR A 695 -12.11 -9.82 12.52
N PRO A 696 -12.40 -8.84 11.64
CA PRO A 696 -12.46 -7.45 12.04
C PRO A 696 -13.47 -7.22 13.17
N GLY A 697 -13.11 -6.37 14.15
CA GLY A 697 -13.97 -6.09 15.30
C GLY A 697 -14.02 -7.21 16.36
N TRP A 698 -13.17 -8.24 16.28
CA TRP A 698 -13.14 -9.36 17.25
C TRP A 698 -12.96 -8.94 18.72
N GLN A 699 -12.41 -7.75 18.97
CA GLN A 699 -12.19 -7.23 20.33
C GLN A 699 -13.38 -6.47 20.92
N VAL A 700 -14.34 -6.06 20.08
CA VAL A 700 -15.46 -5.19 20.48
C VAL A 700 -16.81 -5.95 20.38
N SER A 701 -16.77 -7.26 20.12
CA SER A 701 -17.94 -8.12 19.89
C SER A 701 -18.86 -7.62 18.76
N LEU A 702 -18.26 -7.03 17.71
CA LEU A 702 -18.98 -6.52 16.55
C LEU A 702 -18.98 -7.49 15.36
N PHE A 703 -18.11 -8.51 15.36
CA PHE A 703 -17.98 -9.46 14.24
C PHE A 703 -19.31 -10.16 13.89
N GLY A 704 -20.07 -10.60 14.90
CA GLY A 704 -21.37 -11.26 14.71
C GLY A 704 -22.52 -10.36 14.22
N LYS A 705 -22.32 -9.03 14.16
CA LYS A 705 -23.27 -8.08 13.55
C LYS A 705 -22.92 -7.75 12.09
N ILE A 706 -21.70 -8.06 11.66
CA ILE A 706 -21.13 -7.67 10.36
C ILE A 706 -21.26 -8.79 9.33
N PHE A 707 -21.20 -10.05 9.79
CA PHE A 707 -21.53 -11.22 8.99
C PHE A 707 -22.89 -11.78 9.41
N GLU A 708 -23.98 -11.10 9.03
CA GLU A 708 -25.04 -11.93 8.45
C GLU A 708 -24.37 -12.67 7.29
N PRO A 709 -24.45 -13.99 7.19
CA PRO A 709 -23.98 -14.66 5.99
C PRO A 709 -24.86 -14.17 4.86
N VAL A 710 -24.45 -13.08 4.22
CA VAL A 710 -24.82 -12.82 2.84
C VAL A 710 -24.09 -13.92 2.10
N THR A 711 -24.70 -15.10 2.05
CA THR A 711 -24.37 -16.14 1.09
C THR A 711 -24.60 -15.53 -0.29
N PHE A 712 -23.62 -14.79 -0.79
CA PHE A 712 -23.43 -14.63 -2.22
C PHE A 712 -22.98 -15.99 -2.73
N ASN A 713 -23.94 -16.89 -2.95
CA ASN A 713 -23.73 -17.99 -3.87
C ASN A 713 -23.68 -17.38 -5.27
N MET A 714 -22.53 -16.82 -5.66
CA MET A 714 -22.25 -16.51 -7.05
C MET A 714 -22.04 -17.84 -7.79
N CYS A 715 -23.12 -18.35 -8.37
CA CYS A 715 -23.04 -19.43 -9.35
C CYS A 715 -22.62 -18.84 -10.69
N THR A 716 -21.31 -18.69 -10.94
CA THR A 716 -20.79 -18.44 -12.30
C THR A 716 -20.74 -19.77 -13.06
N ASN A 717 -21.90 -20.28 -13.45
CA ASN A 717 -22.02 -21.30 -14.49
C ASN A 717 -23.08 -20.82 -15.49
N MET A 718 -22.73 -19.79 -16.27
CA MET A 718 -23.43 -19.58 -17.53
C MET A 718 -22.72 -20.38 -18.61
N TYR A 719 -23.31 -21.53 -18.94
CA TYR A 719 -23.10 -22.20 -20.21
C TYR A 719 -23.37 -21.16 -21.31
N THR A 720 -22.33 -20.76 -22.03
CA THR A 720 -22.47 -20.09 -23.32
C THR A 720 -22.88 -21.12 -24.36
N GLY A 721 -24.13 -21.56 -24.29
CA GLY A 721 -24.79 -22.28 -25.38
C GLY A 721 -25.40 -21.26 -26.33
N SER A 722 -24.66 -20.90 -27.38
CA SER A 722 -25.21 -20.23 -28.55
C SER A 722 -26.14 -21.18 -29.33
N PRO A 723 -27.27 -20.71 -29.86
CA PRO A 723 -27.73 -21.04 -31.20
C PRO A 723 -27.01 -20.17 -32.24
#